data_AF-A0A971PY79-F1
#
_entry.id   AF-A0A971PY79-F1
#
_cell.length_a   1.000
_cell.length_b   1.000
_cell.length_c   1.000
_cell.angle_alpha   90.00
_cell.angle_beta   90.00
_cell.angle_gamma   90.00
#
_symmetry.space_group_name_H-M   'P 1'
#
loop_
_entity.id
_entity.type
_entity.pdbx_description
1 polymer ?
#
loop_
_entity_poly.entity_id
_entity_poly.type
_entity_poly.pdbx_seq_one_letter_code
_entity_poly.pdbx_strand_id
1 'polypeptide(L)'
;MHYLAQTISDYIVAESEKPGTFKFILPSYPAYVLVDIGNMLDKSISSVVDRKIKFIYGIAYRLGQRWQDSSDLKEQSGFNLICQKEWYNQDNNLTVLRNEIKPSEIDTLITVLAGYDDIDDKGGLGDFFHMDQASIWEICLRKSFKPWIELSLKDWINLDDHSSYIKAMDDLFSSLYNFGLADLLSISKYLQNHNFSGVSSGVEAYRIILEDLKPFALPKMTGLESKKTRRSFSVYQSAALQFFNYSTFLNATERDKIVKRLYKYRIDSNRSDPDAEQLGGFDTVEEFLDTLEDYVANRSEESRLRLYSVDFIYLYEKVLGYKPKKDDPAPPPTPKARKVKGVAPEVFLHALWLALGDLRKETKQQSIYLLENIKKISIRSILFKHDFDAGENEEEHEMAKEFLLKALGGLDEYLSSSIRIPRQDSEDMGDNWSPITFEWQLSPTSHNDCLEYLKIRTGEPNLKFEIIINYGESDPFKREFIWMLPENHQTRFMIDIFNLARDHYLAGGNSLPAFAVPYISEVFMARDEEECTRLLQNAFQKKCEVIDLLNVEGLGSEEILKAFLDKISYAYQNFLTEINSQGFFTALNSSCLALNQFIYEAYKNFITNSSRSVAGPLLWKTFMVVSIDKYSSKQWPWEEYMDAAIVTPLHPVLLEMMRHQYSFLCDSFCFYADIALRAPNEKLFSEKYWYRVTDLSTMQWPVLGTLADYNQTLNTNVQSFGYIHLIGAAEGVSSFLNSRLLFEYDDEEDDVADEELFRETQASSLIKQILNDYQALHPFAHDGLTIGAYCGLEIQPIIAGIDSHLATLLTQREEPFALRINIFSDSKDDTAVMRWLNAWKDRWQQAELSTSMKHYSNCRIS
;
A
#
# COMPACT_ATOMS: atom_id res chain seq x y z
N MET A 1 44.65 11.23 -1.43
CA MET A 1 43.52 10.29 -1.55
C MET A 1 44.10 8.92 -1.86
N HIS A 2 44.90 8.38 -0.94
CA HIS A 2 45.80 7.28 -1.24
C HIS A 2 45.06 5.97 -1.53
N TYR A 3 44.02 5.64 -0.75
CA TYR A 3 43.26 4.39 -0.90
C TYR A 3 42.54 4.28 -2.25
N LEU A 4 41.91 5.36 -2.71
CA LEU A 4 41.25 5.38 -4.02
C LEU A 4 42.28 5.24 -5.16
N ALA A 5 43.38 6.01 -5.09
CA ALA A 5 44.43 5.96 -6.10
C ALA A 5 45.09 4.57 -6.18
N GLN A 6 45.33 3.95 -5.02
CA GLN A 6 45.85 2.59 -4.91
C GLN A 6 44.88 1.58 -5.51
N THR A 7 43.59 1.64 -5.17
CA THR A 7 42.58 0.69 -5.67
C THR A 7 42.47 0.72 -7.20
N ILE A 8 42.47 1.93 -7.78
CA ILE A 8 42.44 2.12 -9.24
C ILE A 8 43.72 1.54 -9.87
N SER A 9 44.88 1.85 -9.29
CA SER A 9 46.17 1.41 -9.83
C SER A 9 46.34 -0.11 -9.75
N ASP A 10 46.00 -0.72 -8.61
CA ASP A 10 46.10 -2.16 -8.38
C ASP A 10 45.17 -2.93 -9.33
N TYR A 11 43.95 -2.42 -9.56
CA TYR A 11 43.02 -3.02 -10.52
C TYR A 11 43.54 -2.96 -11.96
N ILE A 12 44.03 -1.80 -12.41
CA ILE A 12 44.59 -1.64 -13.76
C ILE A 12 45.78 -2.58 -13.97
N VAL A 13 46.67 -2.71 -12.99
CA VAL A 13 47.83 -3.60 -13.06
C VAL A 13 47.40 -5.06 -13.11
N ALA A 14 46.46 -5.48 -12.25
CA ALA A 14 45.96 -6.85 -12.19
C ALA A 14 45.28 -7.28 -13.50
N GLU A 15 44.42 -6.43 -14.08
CA GLU A 15 43.78 -6.73 -15.38
C GLU A 15 44.79 -6.77 -16.53
N SER A 16 45.87 -5.99 -16.41
CA SER A 16 46.95 -5.92 -17.41
C SER A 16 47.98 -7.05 -17.27
N GLU A 17 47.74 -8.06 -16.42
CA GLU A 17 48.62 -9.21 -16.24
C GLU A 17 48.67 -10.17 -17.44
N LYS A 18 47.83 -9.99 -18.46
CA LYS A 18 47.89 -10.82 -19.69
C LYS A 18 48.45 -10.00 -20.87
N PRO A 19 49.14 -10.63 -21.84
CA PRO A 19 49.56 -9.92 -23.06
C PRO A 19 48.35 -9.39 -23.81
N GLY A 20 48.32 -8.10 -24.14
CA GLY A 20 47.12 -7.49 -24.72
C GLY A 20 47.16 -5.97 -24.86
N THR A 21 46.01 -5.39 -25.21
CA THR A 21 45.78 -3.95 -25.20
C THR A 21 44.66 -3.66 -24.22
N PHE A 22 44.93 -2.83 -23.22
CA PHE A 22 43.99 -2.47 -22.18
C PHE A 22 43.78 -0.95 -22.18
N LYS A 23 42.51 -0.55 -22.18
CA LYS A 23 42.12 0.85 -22.30
C LYS A 23 41.20 1.21 -21.14
N PHE A 24 41.60 2.16 -20.32
CA PHE A 24 40.85 2.62 -19.15
C PHE A 24 40.59 4.11 -19.24
N ILE A 25 39.41 4.55 -18.77
CA ILE A 25 39.09 5.96 -18.68
C ILE A 25 38.62 6.34 -17.28
N LEU A 26 39.23 7.39 -16.73
CA LEU A 26 38.95 7.94 -15.41
C LEU A 26 38.06 9.19 -15.53
N PRO A 27 37.17 9.43 -14.55
CA PRO A 27 36.39 10.66 -14.47
C PRO A 27 37.29 11.86 -14.15
N SER A 28 36.69 13.05 -14.10
CA SER A 28 37.38 14.31 -13.84
C SER A 28 37.73 14.50 -12.35
N TYR A 29 38.63 13.66 -11.83
CA TYR A 29 39.15 13.76 -10.46
C TYR A 29 40.04 15.01 -10.23
N PRO A 30 40.27 15.44 -8.98
CA PRO A 30 41.22 16.52 -8.69
C PRO A 30 42.66 16.20 -9.12
N ALA A 31 43.44 17.24 -9.47
CA ALA A 31 44.77 17.10 -10.05
C ALA A 31 45.72 16.18 -9.23
N TYR A 32 45.72 16.34 -7.92
CA TYR A 32 46.58 15.55 -7.03
C TYR A 32 46.22 14.05 -7.00
N VAL A 33 44.95 13.68 -7.20
CA VAL A 33 44.52 12.27 -7.26
C VAL A 33 45.04 11.63 -8.54
N LEU A 34 44.92 12.33 -9.67
CA LEU A 34 45.39 11.85 -10.97
C LEU A 34 46.93 11.77 -11.03
N VAL A 35 47.62 12.66 -10.32
CA VAL A 35 49.07 12.57 -10.09
C VAL A 35 49.43 11.30 -9.30
N ASP A 36 48.73 11.04 -8.19
CA ASP A 36 48.99 9.85 -7.35
C ASP A 36 48.78 8.56 -8.17
N ILE A 37 47.68 8.46 -8.93
CA ILE A 37 47.40 7.32 -9.82
C ILE A 37 48.50 7.16 -10.87
N GLY A 38 48.86 8.25 -11.57
CA GLY A 38 49.90 8.22 -12.60
C GLY A 38 51.25 7.74 -12.04
N ASN A 39 51.66 8.25 -10.89
CA ASN A 39 52.93 7.86 -10.25
C ASN A 39 52.91 6.39 -9.77
N MET A 40 51.78 5.91 -9.22
CA MET A 40 51.64 4.53 -8.77
C MET A 40 51.67 3.54 -9.94
N LEU A 41 51.01 3.88 -11.05
CA LEU A 41 51.05 3.09 -12.29
C LEU A 41 52.46 3.08 -12.90
N ASP A 42 53.08 4.24 -13.06
CA ASP A 42 54.44 4.38 -13.63
C ASP A 42 55.46 3.53 -12.84
N LYS A 43 55.36 3.57 -11.50
CA LYS A 43 56.20 2.76 -10.60
C LYS A 43 55.91 1.26 -10.71
N SER A 44 54.64 0.85 -10.68
CA SER A 44 54.25 -0.56 -10.66
C SER A 44 54.53 -1.24 -12.01
N ILE A 45 54.31 -0.54 -13.11
CA ILE A 45 54.60 -1.04 -14.46
C ILE A 45 56.11 -1.14 -14.68
N SER A 46 56.89 -0.15 -14.21
CA SER A 46 58.36 -0.18 -14.31
C SER A 46 59.02 -1.32 -13.51
N SER A 47 58.34 -1.86 -12.50
CA SER A 47 58.83 -3.00 -11.72
C SER A 47 58.60 -4.38 -12.37
N VAL A 48 57.88 -4.46 -13.48
CA VAL A 48 57.63 -5.72 -14.19
C VAL A 48 58.85 -6.05 -15.06
N VAL A 49 59.62 -7.07 -14.67
CA VAL A 49 60.89 -7.41 -15.33
C VAL A 49 60.70 -8.38 -16.51
N ASP A 50 59.64 -9.18 -16.50
CA ASP A 50 59.46 -10.31 -17.43
C ASP A 50 58.74 -9.94 -18.74
N ARG A 51 58.35 -8.67 -18.94
CA ARG A 51 57.55 -8.23 -20.10
C ARG A 51 57.88 -6.81 -20.54
N LYS A 52 57.77 -6.54 -21.84
CA LYS A 52 57.83 -5.20 -22.39
C LYS A 52 56.44 -4.57 -22.37
N ILE A 53 56.21 -3.65 -21.43
CA ILE A 53 54.94 -2.94 -21.29
C ILE A 53 55.11 -1.49 -21.75
N LYS A 54 54.19 -1.01 -22.59
CA LYS A 54 54.08 0.42 -22.91
C LYS A 54 52.89 1.03 -22.16
N PHE A 55 53.17 2.07 -21.39
CA PHE A 55 52.18 2.81 -20.62
C PHE A 55 51.96 4.19 -21.25
N ILE A 56 50.69 4.53 -21.47
CA ILE A 56 50.25 5.84 -21.96
C ILE A 56 49.28 6.40 -20.95
N TYR A 57 49.60 7.57 -20.41
CA TYR A 57 48.72 8.31 -19.50
C TYR A 57 48.45 9.71 -20.06
N GLY A 58 47.18 10.00 -20.33
CA GLY A 58 46.76 11.26 -20.95
C GLY A 58 45.63 11.93 -20.18
N ILE A 59 45.79 13.21 -19.85
CA ILE A 59 44.78 14.01 -19.15
C ILE A 59 44.17 15.02 -20.13
N ALA A 60 42.84 15.14 -20.08
CA ALA A 60 42.07 16.01 -20.95
C ALA A 60 42.46 17.50 -20.83
N TYR A 61 42.47 18.18 -21.98
CA TYR A 61 42.85 19.59 -22.10
C TYR A 61 42.01 20.50 -21.20
N ARG A 62 40.67 20.41 -21.31
CA ARG A 62 39.75 21.24 -20.52
C ARG A 62 39.86 21.02 -19.02
N LEU A 63 40.13 19.78 -18.60
CA LEU A 63 40.33 19.47 -17.19
C LEU A 63 41.61 20.14 -16.66
N GLY A 64 42.69 20.14 -17.43
CA GLY A 64 43.92 20.86 -17.07
C GLY A 64 43.72 22.38 -17.00
N GLN A 65 42.97 22.97 -17.94
CA GLN A 65 42.60 24.39 -17.88
C GLN A 65 41.87 24.75 -16.58
N ARG A 66 40.91 23.89 -16.16
CA ARG A 66 40.17 24.10 -14.90
C ARG A 66 41.08 24.15 -13.68
N TRP A 67 42.10 23.30 -13.61
CA TRP A 67 43.05 23.33 -12.48
C TRP A 67 44.03 24.50 -12.56
N GLN A 68 44.39 24.93 -13.77
CA GLN A 68 45.21 26.12 -13.97
C GLN A 68 44.50 27.38 -13.48
N ASP A 69 43.19 27.48 -13.74
CA ASP A 69 42.35 28.62 -13.34
C ASP A 69 41.79 28.49 -11.91
N SER A 70 42.05 27.36 -11.23
CA SER A 70 41.57 27.09 -9.86
C SER A 70 42.29 27.95 -8.82
N SER A 71 41.57 28.37 -7.78
CA SER A 71 42.13 29.06 -6.62
C SER A 71 42.82 28.12 -5.62
N ASP A 72 42.73 26.79 -5.78
CA ASP A 72 43.38 25.82 -4.89
C ASP A 72 44.84 25.60 -5.28
N LEU A 73 45.75 25.99 -4.37
CA LEU A 73 47.20 25.79 -4.53
C LEU A 73 47.59 24.32 -4.74
N LYS A 74 46.83 23.36 -4.21
CA LYS A 74 47.10 21.93 -4.41
C LYS A 74 46.77 21.48 -5.83
N GLU A 75 45.72 22.03 -6.44
CA GLU A 75 45.36 21.74 -7.83
C GLU A 75 46.38 22.33 -8.79
N GLN A 76 46.81 23.58 -8.57
CA GLN A 76 47.86 24.22 -9.37
C GLN A 76 49.20 23.47 -9.26
N SER A 77 49.58 23.05 -8.06
CA SER A 77 50.81 22.27 -7.83
C SER A 77 50.74 20.90 -8.51
N GLY A 78 49.59 20.23 -8.43
CA GLY A 78 49.35 18.97 -9.13
C GLY A 78 49.42 19.13 -10.65
N PHE A 79 48.79 20.17 -11.20
CA PHE A 79 48.83 20.49 -12.63
C PHE A 79 50.25 20.75 -13.13
N ASN A 80 51.06 21.50 -12.38
CA ASN A 80 52.47 21.72 -12.72
C ASN A 80 53.25 20.40 -12.80
N LEU A 81 52.98 19.45 -11.90
CA LEU A 81 53.62 18.14 -11.92
C LEU A 81 53.17 17.29 -13.13
N ILE A 82 51.88 17.35 -13.47
CA ILE A 82 51.31 16.68 -14.66
C ILE A 82 51.97 17.21 -15.94
N CYS A 83 52.19 18.52 -16.03
CA CYS A 83 52.91 19.14 -17.14
C CYS A 83 54.38 18.70 -17.20
N GLN A 84 55.08 18.62 -16.07
CA GLN A 84 56.47 18.13 -16.00
C GLN A 84 56.61 16.67 -16.45
N LYS A 85 55.59 15.86 -16.21
CA LYS A 85 55.52 14.43 -16.58
C LYS A 85 55.02 14.19 -18.01
N GLU A 86 54.74 15.26 -18.76
CA GLU A 86 54.20 15.19 -20.13
C GLU A 86 52.85 14.44 -20.24
N TRP A 87 52.07 14.37 -19.16
CA TRP A 87 50.75 13.71 -19.15
C TRP A 87 49.61 14.62 -19.60
N TYR A 88 49.84 15.94 -19.61
CA TYR A 88 48.84 16.92 -20.02
C TYR A 88 48.72 17.00 -21.54
N ASN A 89 47.52 16.79 -22.08
CA ASN A 89 47.29 16.93 -23.52
C ASN A 89 47.10 18.40 -23.91
N GLN A 90 48.20 19.09 -24.21
CA GLN A 90 48.20 20.51 -24.59
C GLN A 90 47.54 20.78 -25.96
N ASP A 91 47.58 19.82 -26.88
CA ASP A 91 47.10 19.96 -28.26
C ASP A 91 45.60 19.60 -28.42
N ASN A 92 44.92 19.26 -27.31
CA ASN A 92 43.53 18.79 -27.27
C ASN A 92 43.25 17.62 -28.25
N ASN A 93 44.21 16.71 -28.41
CA ASN A 93 44.20 15.65 -29.42
C ASN A 93 44.21 14.24 -28.82
N LEU A 94 43.37 13.98 -27.80
CA LEU A 94 43.29 12.67 -27.11
C LEU A 94 43.02 11.50 -28.08
N THR A 95 42.46 11.77 -29.25
CA THR A 95 42.23 10.82 -30.34
C THR A 95 43.52 10.15 -30.84
N VAL A 96 44.67 10.83 -30.75
CA VAL A 96 45.97 10.26 -31.14
C VAL A 96 46.40 9.18 -30.14
N LEU A 97 46.32 9.48 -28.84
CA LEU A 97 46.62 8.53 -27.77
C LEU A 97 45.64 7.34 -27.77
N ARG A 98 44.37 7.58 -28.15
CA ARG A 98 43.33 6.55 -28.28
C ARG A 98 43.62 5.53 -29.39
N ASN A 99 44.10 6.01 -30.54
CA ASN A 99 44.30 5.22 -31.76
C ASN A 99 45.66 4.53 -31.80
N GLU A 100 46.43 4.58 -30.72
CA GLU A 100 47.73 3.94 -30.66
C GLU A 100 47.59 2.41 -30.69
N ILE A 101 48.20 1.79 -31.71
CA ILE A 101 48.16 0.35 -31.92
C ILE A 101 49.39 -0.27 -31.26
N LYS A 102 49.19 -1.39 -30.55
CA LYS A 102 50.27 -2.14 -29.92
C LYS A 102 51.34 -2.54 -30.97
N PRO A 103 52.59 -2.07 -30.84
CA PRO A 103 53.68 -2.52 -31.71
C PRO A 103 53.98 -4.00 -31.50
N SER A 104 54.45 -4.70 -32.54
CA SER A 104 54.77 -6.13 -32.49
C SER A 104 55.88 -6.50 -31.49
N GLU A 105 56.66 -5.52 -31.04
CA GLU A 105 57.80 -5.68 -30.12
C GLU A 105 57.40 -5.52 -28.63
N ILE A 106 56.14 -5.20 -28.35
CA ILE A 106 55.61 -4.90 -27.01
C ILE A 106 54.56 -5.94 -26.64
N ASP A 107 54.69 -6.52 -25.45
CA ASP A 107 53.81 -7.58 -24.98
C ASP A 107 52.44 -7.01 -24.60
N THR A 108 52.43 -5.87 -23.89
CA THR A 108 51.22 -5.22 -23.37
C THR A 108 51.22 -3.70 -23.61
N LEU A 109 50.11 -3.17 -24.12
CA LEU A 109 49.85 -1.72 -24.23
C LEU A 109 48.74 -1.33 -23.23
N ILE A 110 49.05 -0.42 -22.32
CA ILE A 110 48.09 0.12 -21.33
C ILE A 110 47.87 1.60 -21.64
N THR A 111 46.64 1.96 -21.98
CA THR A 111 46.24 3.35 -22.22
C THR A 111 45.24 3.78 -21.16
N VAL A 112 45.62 4.75 -20.34
CA VAL A 112 44.76 5.35 -19.32
C VAL A 112 44.50 6.80 -19.70
N LEU A 113 43.25 7.16 -19.92
CA LEU A 113 42.83 8.54 -20.15
C LEU A 113 42.08 9.06 -18.93
N ALA A 114 42.23 10.33 -18.59
CA ALA A 114 41.54 10.93 -17.46
C ALA A 114 40.82 12.22 -17.84
N GLY A 115 39.66 12.44 -17.23
CA GLY A 115 38.82 13.61 -17.45
C GLY A 115 37.65 13.37 -18.40
N TYR A 116 37.03 12.19 -18.33
CA TYR A 116 35.90 11.83 -19.20
C TYR A 116 34.81 12.92 -19.31
N ASP A 117 34.53 13.61 -18.21
CA ASP A 117 33.48 14.63 -18.16
C ASP A 117 33.84 15.86 -19.01
N ASP A 118 35.13 16.13 -19.16
CA ASP A 118 35.72 17.30 -19.83
C ASP A 118 36.26 16.98 -21.25
N ILE A 119 35.92 15.83 -21.84
CA ILE A 119 36.24 15.47 -23.23
C ILE A 119 35.08 15.87 -24.16
N ASP A 120 35.40 16.57 -25.25
CA ASP A 120 34.42 17.07 -26.24
C ASP A 120 33.78 15.98 -27.10
N ASP A 121 34.58 15.01 -27.56
CA ASP A 121 34.12 13.90 -28.40
C ASP A 121 34.04 12.60 -27.60
N LYS A 122 32.89 12.38 -26.95
CA LYS A 122 32.60 11.18 -26.14
C LYS A 122 32.18 9.97 -27.00
N GLY A 123 31.76 10.19 -28.25
CA GLY A 123 31.15 9.17 -29.12
C GLY A 123 32.11 8.03 -29.52
N GLY A 124 33.42 8.24 -29.36
CA GLY A 124 34.46 7.25 -29.67
C GLY A 124 35.00 6.45 -28.48
N LEU A 125 34.58 6.74 -27.24
CA LEU A 125 35.20 6.16 -26.01
C LEU A 125 34.47 4.90 -25.48
N GLY A 126 33.61 4.29 -26.30
CA GLY A 126 32.91 3.05 -25.94
C GLY A 126 33.81 1.82 -25.85
N ASP A 127 35.04 1.88 -26.39
CA ASP A 127 36.03 0.79 -26.31
C ASP A 127 36.92 0.86 -25.05
N PHE A 128 36.74 1.87 -24.19
CA PHE A 128 37.44 2.00 -22.92
C PHE A 128 36.61 1.41 -21.79
N PHE A 129 37.27 0.83 -20.78
CA PHE A 129 36.63 0.50 -19.52
C PHE A 129 36.48 1.77 -18.67
N HIS A 130 35.24 2.15 -18.38
CA HIS A 130 34.92 3.35 -17.62
C HIS A 130 35.09 3.05 -16.13
N MET A 131 36.06 3.71 -15.50
CA MET A 131 36.28 3.60 -14.06
C MET A 131 35.55 4.75 -13.35
N ASP A 132 34.23 4.82 -13.53
CA ASP A 132 33.38 5.75 -12.80
C ASP A 132 33.18 5.30 -11.34
N GLN A 133 32.51 6.13 -10.53
CA GLN A 133 32.30 5.80 -9.12
C GLN A 133 31.55 4.47 -8.94
N ALA A 134 30.58 4.17 -9.81
CA ALA A 134 29.83 2.93 -9.76
C ALA A 134 30.71 1.71 -10.06
N SER A 135 31.52 1.76 -11.12
CA SER A 135 32.42 0.67 -11.51
C SER A 135 33.50 0.43 -10.47
N ILE A 136 34.04 1.49 -9.86
CA ILE A 136 35.00 1.34 -8.76
C ILE A 136 34.33 0.68 -7.54
N TRP A 137 33.12 1.10 -7.18
CA TRP A 137 32.39 0.51 -6.06
C TRP A 137 32.01 -0.96 -6.30
N GLU A 138 31.42 -1.27 -7.45
CA GLU A 138 30.88 -2.59 -7.74
C GLU A 138 31.97 -3.61 -8.11
N ILE A 139 32.96 -3.20 -8.91
CA ILE A 139 33.94 -4.12 -9.50
C ILE A 139 35.24 -4.10 -8.69
N CYS A 140 35.80 -2.93 -8.42
CA CYS A 140 37.11 -2.84 -7.75
C CYS A 140 37.00 -3.11 -6.24
N LEU A 141 36.00 -2.52 -5.57
CA LEU A 141 35.78 -2.67 -4.13
C LEU A 141 34.82 -3.81 -3.77
N ARG A 142 34.13 -4.40 -4.77
CA ARG A 142 33.15 -5.48 -4.57
C ARG A 142 32.11 -5.14 -3.49
N LYS A 143 31.66 -3.89 -3.48
CA LYS A 143 30.68 -3.33 -2.54
C LYS A 143 31.10 -3.38 -1.07
N SER A 144 32.40 -3.25 -0.79
CA SER A 144 32.94 -3.22 0.57
C SER A 144 34.13 -2.27 0.68
N PHE A 145 34.13 -1.43 1.70
CA PHE A 145 35.25 -0.60 2.15
C PHE A 145 36.22 -1.35 3.07
N LYS A 146 35.95 -2.62 3.39
CA LYS A 146 36.82 -3.47 4.21
C LYS A 146 38.31 -3.38 3.82
N PRO A 147 38.73 -3.42 2.54
CA PRO A 147 40.14 -3.30 2.18
C PRO A 147 40.77 -1.96 2.60
N TRP A 148 40.01 -0.86 2.52
CA TRP A 148 40.50 0.47 2.92
C TRP A 148 40.63 0.58 4.44
N ILE A 149 39.66 0.02 5.16
CA ILE A 149 39.67 -0.02 6.63
C ILE A 149 40.85 -0.86 7.12
N GLU A 150 41.05 -2.05 6.57
CA GLU A 150 42.18 -2.93 6.89
C GLU A 150 43.52 -2.25 6.61
N LEU A 151 43.68 -1.59 5.46
CA LEU A 151 44.90 -0.85 5.14
C LEU A 151 45.16 0.31 6.09
N SER A 152 44.10 0.97 6.59
CA SER A 152 44.23 2.10 7.52
C SER A 152 44.58 1.65 8.96
N LEU A 153 44.21 0.42 9.33
CA LEU A 153 44.35 -0.10 10.69
C LEU A 153 45.46 -1.14 10.84
N LYS A 154 46.02 -1.68 9.75
CA LYS A 154 47.04 -2.76 9.75
C LYS A 154 48.27 -2.47 10.62
N ASP A 155 48.65 -1.21 10.73
CA ASP A 155 49.85 -0.78 11.47
C ASP A 155 49.57 -0.61 12.98
N TRP A 156 48.30 -0.71 13.40
CA TRP A 156 47.85 -0.41 14.76
C TRP A 156 47.19 -1.61 15.46
N ILE A 157 46.47 -2.47 14.73
CA ILE A 157 45.62 -3.53 15.31
C ILE A 157 45.87 -4.87 14.61
N ASN A 158 45.78 -5.98 15.35
CA ASN A 158 45.72 -7.32 14.76
C ASN A 158 44.35 -7.55 14.08
N LEU A 159 44.35 -7.67 12.75
CA LEU A 159 43.13 -7.73 11.94
C LEU A 159 42.28 -9.00 12.19
N ASP A 160 42.93 -10.12 12.56
CA ASP A 160 42.24 -11.42 12.74
C ASP A 160 41.37 -11.46 13.99
N ASP A 161 41.81 -10.83 15.09
CA ASP A 161 41.12 -10.86 16.39
C ASP A 161 39.92 -9.87 16.45
N HIS A 162 39.78 -8.98 15.47
CA HIS A 162 38.82 -7.87 15.50
C HIS A 162 37.89 -7.77 14.26
N SER A 163 37.76 -8.87 13.51
CA SER A 163 36.95 -8.95 12.29
C SER A 163 35.51 -8.42 12.43
N SER A 164 34.86 -8.58 13.59
CA SER A 164 33.49 -8.09 13.81
C SER A 164 33.37 -6.56 13.80
N TYR A 165 34.39 -5.85 14.29
CA TYR A 165 34.39 -4.38 14.33
C TYR A 165 34.79 -3.79 12.97
N ILE A 166 35.69 -4.46 12.24
CA ILE A 166 36.00 -4.12 10.85
C ILE A 166 34.73 -4.24 10.00
N LYS A 167 33.94 -5.29 10.20
CA LYS A 167 32.64 -5.44 9.52
C LYS A 167 31.66 -4.32 9.90
N ALA A 168 31.58 -3.93 11.16
CA ALA A 168 30.70 -2.83 11.58
C ALA A 168 31.09 -1.48 10.97
N MET A 169 32.40 -1.20 10.83
CA MET A 169 32.91 -0.03 10.11
C MET A 169 32.58 -0.10 8.62
N ASP A 170 32.74 -1.27 8.00
CA ASP A 170 32.41 -1.50 6.60
C ASP A 170 30.92 -1.26 6.32
N ASP A 171 30.05 -1.82 7.16
CA ASP A 171 28.61 -1.61 7.10
C ASP A 171 28.25 -0.12 7.25
N LEU A 172 28.95 0.61 8.13
CA LEU A 172 28.77 2.06 8.33
C LEU A 172 29.13 2.86 7.07
N PHE A 173 30.33 2.68 6.52
CA PHE A 173 30.75 3.43 5.32
C PHE A 173 29.96 3.03 4.08
N SER A 174 29.60 1.75 3.96
CA SER A 174 28.72 1.26 2.90
C SER A 174 27.34 1.91 2.98
N SER A 175 26.78 2.07 4.19
CA SER A 175 25.55 2.83 4.42
C SER A 175 25.70 4.28 3.98
N LEU A 176 26.77 4.97 4.40
CA LEU A 176 27.01 6.37 3.99
C LEU A 176 27.07 6.55 2.47
N TYR A 177 27.72 5.61 1.77
CA TYR A 177 27.82 5.63 0.31
C TYR A 177 26.48 5.35 -0.37
N ASN A 178 25.78 4.28 0.03
CA ASN A 178 24.50 3.88 -0.58
C ASN A 178 23.39 4.93 -0.40
N PHE A 179 23.39 5.65 0.73
CA PHE A 179 22.44 6.75 0.99
C PHE A 179 22.89 8.09 0.38
N GLY A 180 24.00 8.14 -0.36
CA GLY A 180 24.50 9.35 -1.01
C GLY A 180 25.02 10.44 -0.06
N LEU A 181 25.31 10.09 1.20
CA LEU A 181 25.89 11.03 2.17
C LEU A 181 27.40 11.21 1.97
N ALA A 182 28.07 10.25 1.35
CA ALA A 182 29.49 10.29 1.08
C ALA A 182 29.80 9.65 -0.28
N ASP A 183 30.79 10.19 -0.99
CA ASP A 183 31.35 9.56 -2.17
C ASP A 183 32.68 8.84 -1.85
N LEU A 184 33.19 8.07 -2.81
CA LEU A 184 34.45 7.31 -2.66
C LEU A 184 35.63 8.23 -2.31
N LEU A 185 35.63 9.46 -2.84
CA LEU A 185 36.66 10.47 -2.54
C LEU A 185 36.58 10.90 -1.08
N SER A 186 35.38 11.22 -0.58
CA SER A 186 35.17 11.69 0.79
C SER A 186 35.56 10.62 1.81
N ILE A 187 35.22 9.35 1.56
CA ILE A 187 35.59 8.23 2.45
C ILE A 187 37.11 8.01 2.41
N SER A 188 37.73 8.01 1.23
CA SER A 188 39.20 7.89 1.12
C SER A 188 39.92 9.05 1.82
N LYS A 189 39.39 10.27 1.72
CA LYS A 189 39.91 11.47 2.41
C LYS A 189 39.80 11.34 3.91
N TYR A 190 38.64 10.89 4.38
CA TYR A 190 38.34 10.71 5.78
C TYR A 190 39.35 9.74 6.40
N LEU A 191 39.47 8.52 5.86
CA LEU A 191 40.40 7.50 6.34
C LEU A 191 41.88 7.94 6.28
N GLN A 192 42.25 8.81 5.33
CA GLN A 192 43.62 9.28 5.20
C GLN A 192 43.97 10.40 6.20
N ASN A 193 43.02 11.29 6.49
CA ASN A 193 43.25 12.41 7.39
C ASN A 193 43.03 12.04 8.86
N HIS A 194 42.34 10.93 9.12
CA HIS A 194 42.02 10.50 10.45
C HIS A 194 43.23 9.82 11.11
N ASN A 195 43.56 10.23 12.34
CA ASN A 195 44.74 9.75 13.03
C ASN A 195 44.37 8.62 14.00
N PHE A 196 44.71 7.37 13.64
CA PHE A 196 44.55 6.19 14.49
C PHE A 196 45.73 5.97 15.46
N SER A 197 46.63 6.95 15.63
CA SER A 197 47.77 6.82 16.54
C SER A 197 47.30 6.62 17.99
N GLY A 198 47.61 5.46 18.57
CA GLY A 198 47.25 5.12 19.95
C GLY A 198 46.04 4.19 20.09
N VAL A 199 45.45 3.73 18.99
CA VAL A 199 44.42 2.69 19.01
C VAL A 199 45.04 1.33 19.31
N SER A 200 44.50 0.62 20.31
CA SER A 200 44.98 -0.70 20.75
C SER A 200 44.00 -1.84 20.47
N SER A 201 42.76 -1.53 20.07
CA SER A 201 41.73 -2.53 19.74
C SER A 201 40.77 -2.05 18.64
N GLY A 202 40.11 -2.99 17.95
CA GLY A 202 39.08 -2.68 16.95
C GLY A 202 37.86 -1.93 17.50
N VAL A 203 37.60 -2.05 18.80
CA VAL A 203 36.52 -1.32 19.49
C VAL A 203 36.82 0.17 19.57
N GLU A 204 38.05 0.51 19.97
CA GLU A 204 38.52 1.89 20.06
C GLU A 204 38.53 2.57 18.69
N ALA A 205 38.98 1.87 17.64
CA ALA A 205 38.88 2.38 16.27
C ALA A 205 37.43 2.69 15.88
N TYR A 206 36.47 1.82 16.24
CA TYR A 206 35.07 2.00 15.88
C TYR A 206 34.46 3.19 16.63
N ARG A 207 34.78 3.32 17.92
CA ARG A 207 34.36 4.45 18.75
C ARG A 207 34.83 5.79 18.17
N ILE A 208 36.10 5.88 17.79
CA ILE A 208 36.67 7.12 17.25
C ILE A 208 35.93 7.53 15.95
N ILE A 209 35.61 6.57 15.07
CA ILE A 209 34.82 6.86 13.85
C ILE A 209 33.42 7.36 14.21
N LEU A 210 32.76 6.76 15.21
CA LEU A 210 31.43 7.17 15.67
C LEU A 210 31.42 8.55 16.37
N GLU A 211 32.57 9.02 16.87
CA GLU A 211 32.73 10.35 17.45
C GLU A 211 32.91 11.45 16.39
N ASP A 212 33.47 11.12 15.23
CA ASP A 212 33.79 12.07 14.16
C ASP A 212 32.99 11.79 12.88
N LEU A 213 31.67 11.90 12.98
CA LEU A 213 30.74 11.77 11.85
C LEU A 213 30.31 13.11 11.23
N LYS A 214 30.80 14.23 11.77
CA LYS A 214 30.52 15.59 11.27
C LYS A 214 30.84 15.80 9.79
N PRO A 215 31.92 15.23 9.22
CA PRO A 215 32.20 15.34 7.78
C PRO A 215 31.08 14.82 6.89
N PHE A 216 30.21 13.94 7.40
CA PHE A 216 29.07 13.34 6.69
C PHE A 216 27.73 13.96 7.08
N ALA A 217 27.75 15.14 7.72
CA ALA A 217 26.58 15.82 8.26
C ALA A 217 25.76 14.98 9.27
N LEU A 218 26.45 14.13 10.05
CA LEU A 218 25.85 13.31 11.09
C LEU A 218 26.37 13.68 12.49
N PRO A 219 25.53 13.54 13.54
CA PRO A 219 25.94 13.73 14.93
C PRO A 219 26.80 12.56 15.43
N LYS A 220 27.35 12.68 16.65
CA LYS A 220 28.02 11.57 17.33
C LYS A 220 27.05 10.42 17.57
N MET A 221 27.51 9.18 17.42
CA MET A 221 26.70 7.96 17.59
C MET A 221 27.42 6.88 18.40
N THR A 222 28.17 7.27 19.44
CA THR A 222 29.02 6.37 20.25
C THR A 222 28.24 5.25 20.93
N GLY A 223 26.94 5.44 21.23
CA GLY A 223 26.09 4.40 21.81
C GLY A 223 26.00 3.09 21.02
N LEU A 224 26.34 3.08 19.71
CA LEU A 224 26.38 1.89 18.84
C LEU A 224 27.52 0.93 19.20
N GLU A 225 28.57 1.43 19.83
CA GLU A 225 29.70 0.61 20.30
C GLU A 225 29.25 -0.43 21.32
N SER A 226 28.28 -0.08 22.17
CA SER A 226 27.93 -0.84 23.36
C SER A 226 27.12 -2.14 23.12
N LYS A 227 26.71 -2.43 21.88
CA LYS A 227 25.73 -3.50 21.53
C LYS A 227 24.43 -3.49 22.37
N LYS A 228 24.16 -2.43 23.14
CA LYS A 228 22.94 -2.30 23.96
C LYS A 228 21.71 -2.03 23.10
N THR A 229 21.91 -1.57 21.87
CA THR A 229 20.86 -1.32 20.88
C THR A 229 20.71 -2.52 19.94
N ARG A 230 19.47 -2.91 19.63
CA ARG A 230 19.15 -4.00 18.68
C ARG A 230 19.06 -3.53 17.22
N ARG A 231 19.17 -2.22 16.97
CA ARG A 231 18.92 -1.59 15.67
C ARG A 231 20.24 -1.29 14.95
N SER A 232 20.23 -1.34 13.62
CA SER A 232 21.38 -1.04 12.76
C SER A 232 21.67 0.46 12.71
N PHE A 233 22.90 0.83 12.32
CA PHE A 233 23.31 2.21 12.08
C PHE A 233 22.37 2.96 11.12
N SER A 234 21.91 2.31 10.06
CA SER A 234 21.00 2.88 9.05
C SER A 234 19.71 3.49 9.63
N VAL A 235 19.15 2.90 10.70
CA VAL A 235 17.95 3.40 11.37
C VAL A 235 18.21 4.71 12.11
N TYR A 236 19.37 4.82 12.76
CA TYR A 236 19.74 6.05 13.47
C TYR A 236 20.22 7.14 12.50
N GLN A 237 20.85 6.75 11.38
CA GLN A 237 21.22 7.65 10.31
C GLN A 237 20.00 8.38 9.73
N SER A 238 18.95 7.65 9.34
CA SER A 238 17.73 8.27 8.77
C SER A 238 17.01 9.16 9.79
N ALA A 239 16.89 8.70 11.03
CA ALA A 239 16.32 9.48 12.12
C ALA A 239 17.12 10.77 12.40
N ALA A 240 18.46 10.72 12.35
CA ALA A 240 19.31 11.89 12.54
C ALA A 240 19.09 12.90 11.41
N LEU A 241 19.08 12.48 10.15
CA LEU A 241 18.83 13.37 9.03
C LEU A 241 17.46 14.06 9.14
N GLN A 242 16.39 13.30 9.45
CA GLN A 242 15.05 13.84 9.64
C GLN A 242 14.95 14.83 10.81
N PHE A 243 15.65 14.53 11.90
CA PHE A 243 15.72 15.43 13.05
C PHE A 243 16.44 16.73 12.69
N PHE A 244 17.64 16.66 12.14
CA PHE A 244 18.49 17.83 11.86
C PHE A 244 18.06 18.65 10.64
N ASN A 245 17.33 18.05 9.69
CA ASN A 245 16.71 18.76 8.55
C ASN A 245 15.36 19.41 8.92
N TYR A 246 14.89 19.23 10.16
CA TYR A 246 13.66 19.79 10.72
C TYR A 246 12.35 19.25 10.11
N SER A 247 12.39 18.20 9.29
CA SER A 247 11.21 17.60 8.64
C SER A 247 10.17 17.13 9.67
N THR A 248 10.62 16.51 10.76
CA THR A 248 9.74 16.01 11.85
C THR A 248 9.03 17.11 12.64
N PHE A 249 9.43 18.38 12.48
CA PHE A 249 8.92 19.50 13.28
C PHE A 249 8.12 20.51 12.45
N LEU A 250 7.86 20.22 11.17
CA LEU A 250 7.00 21.06 10.33
C LEU A 250 5.56 21.10 10.86
N ASN A 251 5.07 19.97 11.40
CA ASN A 251 3.75 19.88 12.00
C ASN A 251 3.73 20.47 13.43
N ALA A 252 2.85 21.45 13.68
CA ALA A 252 2.67 22.07 14.99
C ALA A 252 2.23 21.06 16.08
N THR A 253 1.39 20.09 15.73
CA THR A 253 0.89 19.08 16.68
C THR A 253 2.00 18.13 17.12
N GLU A 254 2.98 17.85 16.25
CA GLU A 254 4.12 17.00 16.57
C GLU A 254 5.14 17.72 17.45
N ARG A 255 5.39 19.01 17.19
CA ARG A 255 6.19 19.88 18.07
C ARG A 255 5.63 19.91 19.49
N ASP A 256 4.33 20.15 19.64
CA ASP A 256 3.66 20.16 20.95
C ASP A 256 3.77 18.83 21.69
N LYS A 257 3.66 17.70 20.97
CA LYS A 257 3.83 16.36 21.55
C LYS A 257 5.25 16.18 22.10
N ILE A 258 6.26 16.64 21.37
CA ILE A 258 7.67 16.49 21.76
C ILE A 258 8.00 17.40 22.93
N VAL A 259 7.57 18.67 22.93
CA VAL A 259 7.73 19.59 24.08
C VAL A 259 7.08 19.00 25.34
N LYS A 260 5.85 18.46 25.23
CA LYS A 260 5.18 17.77 26.35
C LYS A 260 5.95 16.55 26.85
N ARG A 261 6.67 15.82 25.98
CA ARG A 261 7.52 14.69 26.39
C ARG A 261 8.79 15.18 27.09
N LEU A 262 9.44 16.23 26.59
CA LEU A 262 10.60 16.84 27.23
C LEU A 262 10.27 17.32 28.64
N TYR A 263 9.11 17.96 28.83
CA TYR A 263 8.63 18.35 30.16
C TYR A 263 8.45 17.14 31.10
N LYS A 264 7.87 16.03 30.61
CA LYS A 264 7.73 14.79 31.40
C LYS A 264 9.08 14.17 31.75
N TYR A 265 10.03 14.18 30.82
CA TYR A 265 11.39 13.71 31.05
C TYR A 265 12.13 14.56 32.09
N ARG A 266 11.89 15.87 32.09
CA ARG A 266 12.51 16.83 33.02
C ARG A 266 12.08 16.58 34.48
N ILE A 267 10.85 16.11 34.70
CA ILE A 267 10.25 15.93 36.04
C ILE A 267 10.47 14.53 36.63
N ASP A 268 10.80 13.54 35.80
CA ASP A 268 11.01 12.17 36.26
C ASP A 268 12.26 12.04 37.14
N SER A 269 12.04 11.82 38.45
CA SER A 269 13.09 11.62 39.44
C SER A 269 13.79 10.26 39.34
N ASN A 270 13.23 9.31 38.57
CA ASN A 270 13.79 7.98 38.33
C ASN A 270 14.53 7.89 36.98
N ARG A 271 14.80 9.03 36.31
CA ARG A 271 15.55 9.06 35.06
C ARG A 271 16.98 8.54 35.26
N SER A 272 17.51 7.85 34.25
CA SER A 272 18.93 7.51 34.22
C SER A 272 19.70 8.74 33.76
N ASP A 273 20.49 9.33 34.65
CA ASP A 273 21.34 10.45 34.27
C ASP A 273 22.37 10.01 33.22
N PRO A 274 22.57 10.80 32.16
CA PRO A 274 23.51 10.48 31.10
C PRO A 274 24.96 10.60 31.56
N ASP A 275 25.83 9.76 30.99
CA ASP A 275 27.26 9.89 31.17
C ASP A 275 27.81 11.12 30.41
N ALA A 276 28.96 11.65 30.83
CA ALA A 276 29.60 12.82 30.19
C ALA A 276 29.84 12.63 28.68
N GLU A 277 30.12 11.39 28.25
CA GLU A 277 30.27 11.04 26.84
C GLU A 277 28.96 11.15 26.04
N GLN A 278 27.80 10.95 26.68
CA GLN A 278 26.47 11.06 26.05
C GLN A 278 26.01 12.51 25.95
N LEU A 279 26.30 13.33 26.96
CA LEU A 279 26.03 14.77 26.96
C LEU A 279 26.93 15.54 25.99
N GLY A 280 28.09 14.99 25.61
CA GLY A 280 28.96 15.61 24.64
C GLY A 280 29.53 16.94 25.12
N GLY A 281 29.16 18.04 24.47
CA GLY A 281 29.63 19.39 24.80
C GLY A 281 28.80 20.14 25.86
N PHE A 282 27.89 19.46 26.57
CA PHE A 282 27.03 20.07 27.59
C PHE A 282 27.49 19.69 29.01
N ASP A 283 27.56 20.68 29.90
CA ASP A 283 28.00 20.47 31.29
C ASP A 283 26.86 19.91 32.18
N THR A 284 25.60 20.18 31.82
CA THR A 284 24.42 19.74 32.59
C THR A 284 23.30 19.23 31.67
N VAL A 285 22.46 18.34 32.21
CA VAL A 285 21.28 17.80 31.50
C VAL A 285 20.26 18.90 31.23
N GLU A 286 20.13 19.85 32.16
CA GLU A 286 19.21 20.98 32.04
C GLU A 286 19.59 21.89 30.86
N GLU A 287 20.88 22.21 30.70
CA GLU A 287 21.37 23.01 29.56
C GLU A 287 21.12 22.31 28.21
N PHE A 288 21.31 20.98 28.18
CA PHE A 288 21.00 20.17 27.02
C PHE A 288 19.50 20.21 26.67
N LEU A 289 18.62 20.03 27.67
CA LEU A 289 17.17 20.04 27.48
C LEU A 289 16.67 21.42 27.04
N ASP A 290 17.20 22.50 27.59
CA ASP A 290 16.85 23.87 27.19
C ASP A 290 17.28 24.13 25.73
N THR A 291 18.46 23.67 25.33
CA THR A 291 18.95 23.79 23.93
C THR A 291 18.11 22.96 22.96
N LEU A 292 17.68 21.76 23.38
CA LEU A 292 16.81 20.89 22.59
C LEU A 292 15.41 21.49 22.42
N GLU A 293 14.86 22.06 23.49
CA GLU A 293 13.56 22.72 23.48
C GLU A 293 13.57 23.96 22.58
N ASP A 294 14.62 24.78 22.64
CA ASP A 294 14.82 25.91 21.74
C ASP A 294 14.95 25.49 20.27
N TYR A 295 15.66 24.40 19.98
CA TYR A 295 15.73 23.85 18.62
C TYR A 295 14.34 23.45 18.10
N VAL A 296 13.57 22.68 18.88
CA VAL A 296 12.24 22.17 18.49
C VAL A 296 11.18 23.29 18.37
N ALA A 297 11.28 24.33 19.18
CA ALA A 297 10.34 25.45 19.17
C ALA A 297 10.66 26.48 18.08
N ASN A 298 11.93 26.90 17.98
CA ASN A 298 12.34 28.10 17.25
C ASN A 298 13.23 27.81 16.02
N ARG A 299 13.57 26.55 15.75
CA ARG A 299 14.51 26.17 14.68
C ARG A 299 15.85 26.93 14.76
N SER A 300 16.38 27.06 15.99
CA SER A 300 17.63 27.78 16.24
C SER A 300 18.84 27.05 15.65
N GLU A 301 19.59 27.74 14.78
CA GLU A 301 20.81 27.21 14.14
C GLU A 301 21.97 27.04 15.15
N GLU A 302 22.06 27.92 16.15
CA GLU A 302 23.06 27.81 17.22
C GLU A 302 22.83 26.54 18.05
N SER A 303 21.56 26.31 18.43
CA SER A 303 21.13 25.11 19.15
C SER A 303 21.37 23.85 18.31
N ARG A 304 21.10 23.92 17.00
CA ARG A 304 21.38 22.83 16.05
C ARG A 304 22.86 22.43 16.04
N LEU A 305 23.77 23.40 15.95
CA LEU A 305 25.23 23.15 15.92
C LEU A 305 25.74 22.53 17.23
N ARG A 306 25.21 22.95 18.38
CA ARG A 306 25.57 22.36 19.68
C ARG A 306 25.08 20.92 19.82
N LEU A 307 23.88 20.60 19.33
CA LEU A 307 23.29 19.26 19.39
C LEU A 307 24.08 18.20 18.58
N TYR A 308 24.87 18.60 17.57
CA TYR A 308 25.79 17.67 16.87
C TYR A 308 26.86 17.05 17.78
N SER A 309 27.12 17.66 18.94
CA SER A 309 28.11 17.15 19.89
C SER A 309 27.59 16.03 20.80
N VAL A 310 26.27 15.86 20.88
CA VAL A 310 25.56 14.89 21.74
C VAL A 310 25.50 13.52 21.07
N ASP A 311 25.51 12.45 21.84
CA ASP A 311 25.22 11.10 21.32
C ASP A 311 23.75 11.02 20.87
N PHE A 312 23.54 10.92 19.56
CA PHE A 312 22.21 10.92 18.97
C PHE A 312 21.38 9.71 19.40
N ILE A 313 22.01 8.59 19.75
CA ILE A 313 21.28 7.38 20.17
C ILE A 313 20.60 7.63 21.51
N TYR A 314 21.31 8.27 22.43
CA TYR A 314 20.74 8.72 23.71
C TYR A 314 19.59 9.71 23.48
N LEU A 315 19.83 10.73 22.66
CA LEU A 315 18.81 11.74 22.32
C LEU A 315 17.55 11.08 21.72
N TYR A 316 17.71 10.16 20.79
CA TYR A 316 16.60 9.55 20.07
C TYR A 316 15.83 8.54 20.93
N GLU A 317 16.51 7.61 21.61
CA GLU A 317 15.83 6.54 22.35
C GLU A 317 15.40 6.95 23.76
N LYS A 318 16.25 7.68 24.48
CA LYS A 318 16.02 7.98 25.90
C LYS A 318 15.23 9.27 26.10
N VAL A 319 15.44 10.28 25.25
CA VAL A 319 14.84 11.61 25.39
C VAL A 319 13.60 11.75 24.50
N LEU A 320 13.75 11.69 23.18
CA LEU A 320 12.61 11.81 22.23
C LEU A 320 11.65 10.61 22.32
N GLY A 321 12.21 9.43 22.53
CA GLY A 321 11.50 8.16 22.74
C GLY A 321 11.03 7.92 24.17
N TYR A 322 11.18 8.88 25.08
CA TYR A 322 10.88 8.70 26.50
C TYR A 322 9.44 8.24 26.76
N LYS A 323 9.31 7.19 27.55
CA LYS A 323 8.05 6.68 28.08
C LYS A 323 8.18 6.56 29.60
N PRO A 324 7.32 7.21 30.41
CA PRO A 324 7.40 7.11 31.85
C PRO A 324 7.20 5.66 32.28
N LYS A 325 8.07 5.15 33.16
CA LYS A 325 7.84 3.89 33.85
C LYS A 325 6.61 4.10 34.74
N LYS A 326 5.53 3.37 34.48
CA LYS A 326 4.34 3.40 35.34
C LYS A 326 4.65 2.62 36.61
N ASP A 327 4.55 3.27 37.77
CA ASP A 327 4.71 2.64 39.09
C ASP A 327 3.49 1.83 39.56
N ASP A 328 2.50 1.60 38.68
CA ASP A 328 1.42 0.64 38.88
C ASP A 328 1.16 -0.11 37.57
N PRO A 329 0.81 -1.41 37.59
CA PRO A 329 0.30 -2.09 36.42
C PRO A 329 -1.03 -1.42 36.05
N ALA A 330 -0.97 -0.47 35.13
CA ALA A 330 -2.17 0.04 34.50
C ALA A 330 -2.98 -1.16 34.00
N PRO A 331 -4.32 -1.15 34.17
CA PRO A 331 -5.15 -2.19 33.59
C PRO A 331 -4.76 -2.36 32.13
N PRO A 332 -4.73 -3.60 31.61
CA PRO A 332 -4.36 -3.85 30.23
C PRO A 332 -5.16 -2.88 29.35
N PRO A 333 -4.53 -2.18 28.39
CA PRO A 333 -5.25 -1.26 27.53
C PRO A 333 -6.42 -2.03 26.92
N THR A 334 -7.64 -1.52 27.09
CA THR A 334 -8.80 -2.12 26.45
C THR A 334 -8.48 -2.27 24.96
N PRO A 335 -8.68 -3.47 24.37
CA PRO A 335 -8.38 -3.68 22.97
C PRO A 335 -9.16 -2.63 22.16
N LYS A 336 -8.45 -1.83 21.36
CA LYS A 336 -9.08 -0.85 20.47
C LYS A 336 -10.08 -1.58 19.58
N ALA A 337 -11.28 -1.01 19.44
CA ALA A 337 -12.31 -1.56 18.57
C ALA A 337 -11.78 -1.66 17.12
N ARG A 338 -11.96 -2.82 16.48
CA ARG A 338 -11.48 -3.06 15.11
C ARG A 338 -12.48 -2.49 14.10
N LYS A 339 -11.99 -1.75 13.10
CA LYS A 339 -12.82 -1.27 11.99
C LYS A 339 -13.05 -2.41 10.99
N VAL A 340 -14.26 -2.51 10.47
CA VAL A 340 -14.67 -3.47 9.44
C VAL A 340 -15.48 -2.73 8.37
N LYS A 341 -15.18 -3.03 7.10
CA LYS A 341 -15.81 -2.43 5.91
C LYS A 341 -16.64 -3.51 5.17
N GLY A 342 -17.63 -3.09 4.39
CA GLY A 342 -18.50 -3.95 3.59
C GLY A 342 -19.97 -3.83 3.98
N VAL A 343 -20.80 -4.72 3.43
CA VAL A 343 -22.24 -4.74 3.67
C VAL A 343 -22.60 -5.56 4.92
N ALA A 344 -23.82 -5.40 5.45
CA ALA A 344 -24.18 -5.90 6.77
C ALA A 344 -23.82 -7.37 7.04
N PRO A 345 -24.26 -8.38 6.24
CA PRO A 345 -23.93 -9.78 6.53
C PRO A 345 -22.43 -10.07 6.48
N GLU A 346 -21.71 -9.47 5.53
CA GLU A 346 -20.26 -9.61 5.42
C GLU A 346 -19.55 -9.08 6.67
N VAL A 347 -19.96 -7.91 7.16
CA VAL A 347 -19.35 -7.23 8.31
C VAL A 347 -19.56 -8.01 9.59
N PHE A 348 -20.79 -8.44 9.88
CA PHE A 348 -21.09 -9.14 11.13
C PHE A 348 -20.50 -10.55 11.16
N LEU A 349 -20.52 -11.27 10.03
CA LEU A 349 -19.87 -12.57 9.93
C LEU A 349 -18.34 -12.46 9.99
N HIS A 350 -17.75 -11.43 9.37
CA HIS A 350 -16.31 -11.17 9.48
C HIS A 350 -15.91 -10.87 10.93
N ALA A 351 -16.62 -9.98 11.60
CA ALA A 351 -16.35 -9.65 13.00
C ALA A 351 -16.46 -10.89 13.90
N LEU A 352 -17.46 -11.74 13.65
CA LEU A 352 -17.62 -13.00 14.37
C LEU A 352 -16.46 -13.97 14.10
N TRP A 353 -16.01 -14.08 12.85
CA TRP A 353 -14.82 -14.86 12.47
C TRP A 353 -13.57 -14.39 13.23
N LEU A 354 -13.34 -13.08 13.28
CA LEU A 354 -12.23 -12.47 14.01
C LEU A 354 -12.33 -12.71 15.52
N ALA A 355 -13.52 -12.57 16.10
CA ALA A 355 -13.74 -12.78 17.53
C ALA A 355 -13.48 -14.25 17.94
N LEU A 356 -13.91 -15.22 17.13
CA LEU A 356 -13.62 -16.64 17.34
C LEU A 356 -12.12 -16.94 17.20
N GLY A 357 -11.44 -16.33 16.23
CA GLY A 357 -10.00 -16.44 16.06
C GLY A 357 -9.21 -15.86 17.26
N ASP A 358 -9.63 -14.72 17.78
CA ASP A 358 -9.03 -14.11 18.97
C ASP A 358 -9.29 -14.94 20.24
N LEU A 359 -10.52 -15.45 20.44
CA LEU A 359 -10.86 -16.32 21.56
C LEU A 359 -9.93 -17.53 21.59
N ARG A 360 -9.68 -18.11 20.43
CA ARG A 360 -8.78 -19.26 20.29
C ARG A 360 -7.33 -18.96 20.64
N LYS A 361 -6.84 -17.76 20.33
CA LYS A 361 -5.50 -17.33 20.74
C LYS A 361 -5.39 -17.26 22.26
N GLU A 362 -6.44 -16.80 22.91
CA GLU A 362 -6.51 -16.64 24.37
C GLU A 362 -6.62 -17.99 25.10
N THR A 363 -7.46 -18.91 24.61
CA THR A 363 -7.68 -20.22 25.25
C THR A 363 -6.60 -21.27 24.93
N LYS A 364 -5.66 -20.97 24.03
CA LYS A 364 -4.53 -21.86 23.66
C LYS A 364 -3.70 -22.32 24.85
N GLN A 365 -3.55 -21.46 25.86
CA GLN A 365 -2.78 -21.77 27.07
C GLN A 365 -3.51 -22.78 27.99
N GLN A 366 -4.83 -22.93 27.81
CA GLN A 366 -5.71 -23.69 28.70
C GLN A 366 -6.10 -25.06 28.13
N SER A 367 -5.67 -25.41 26.90
CA SER A 367 -6.00 -26.68 26.20
C SER A 367 -7.50 -26.99 26.14
N ILE A 368 -8.33 -25.95 26.02
CA ILE A 368 -9.80 -26.07 25.99
C ILE A 368 -10.28 -26.42 24.59
N TYR A 369 -11.13 -27.44 24.47
CA TYR A 369 -11.85 -27.73 23.23
C TYR A 369 -13.02 -26.75 23.08
N LEU A 370 -12.87 -25.75 22.21
CA LEU A 370 -13.79 -24.60 22.16
C LEU A 370 -15.23 -24.98 21.76
N LEU A 371 -15.39 -25.93 20.83
CA LEU A 371 -16.70 -26.30 20.29
C LEU A 371 -17.68 -26.80 21.38
N GLU A 372 -17.16 -27.57 22.35
CA GLU A 372 -17.96 -28.10 23.47
C GLU A 372 -18.18 -27.07 24.59
N ASN A 373 -17.29 -26.08 24.69
CA ASN A 373 -17.29 -25.12 25.79
C ASN A 373 -18.03 -23.82 25.47
N ILE A 374 -18.25 -23.47 24.21
CA ILE A 374 -19.05 -22.31 23.82
C ILE A 374 -20.53 -22.59 24.12
N LYS A 375 -21.05 -21.91 25.15
CA LYS A 375 -22.44 -22.02 25.57
C LYS A 375 -23.34 -21.15 24.71
N LYS A 376 -22.92 -19.89 24.47
CA LYS A 376 -23.74 -18.87 23.81
C LYS A 376 -22.87 -17.76 23.23
N ILE A 377 -23.23 -17.28 22.05
CA ILE A 377 -22.63 -16.11 21.40
C ILE A 377 -23.71 -15.04 21.26
N SER A 378 -23.45 -13.85 21.79
CA SER A 378 -24.35 -12.70 21.70
C SER A 378 -23.68 -11.59 20.88
N ILE A 379 -24.41 -11.04 19.92
CA ILE A 379 -23.95 -9.93 19.08
C ILE A 379 -24.95 -8.80 19.26
N ARG A 380 -24.48 -7.60 19.64
CA ARG A 380 -25.35 -6.45 19.88
C ARG A 380 -24.75 -5.12 19.42
N SER A 381 -25.61 -4.27 18.88
CA SER A 381 -25.28 -2.89 18.54
C SER A 381 -25.21 -2.03 19.81
N ILE A 382 -24.26 -1.09 19.87
CA ILE A 382 -23.99 -0.25 21.05
C ILE A 382 -24.23 1.23 20.76
N LEU A 383 -23.61 1.76 19.71
CA LEU A 383 -23.61 3.19 19.43
C LEU A 383 -23.62 3.44 17.93
N PHE A 384 -24.59 4.20 17.45
CA PHE A 384 -24.58 4.71 16.09
C PHE A 384 -24.19 6.18 16.06
N LYS A 385 -23.02 6.46 15.46
CA LYS A 385 -22.57 7.81 15.16
C LYS A 385 -23.07 8.21 13.78
N HIS A 386 -23.84 9.28 13.69
CA HIS A 386 -24.50 9.68 12.45
C HIS A 386 -24.32 11.17 12.13
N ASP A 387 -24.43 11.49 10.85
CA ASP A 387 -24.35 12.81 10.23
C ASP A 387 -25.74 13.36 9.82
N PHE A 388 -26.83 12.61 10.01
CA PHE A 388 -28.18 13.07 9.64
C PHE A 388 -28.59 14.36 10.37
N ASP A 389 -29.11 15.32 9.60
CA ASP A 389 -29.59 16.61 10.08
C ASP A 389 -31.12 16.61 10.27
N ALA A 390 -31.59 16.32 11.48
CA ALA A 390 -32.99 16.53 11.86
C ALA A 390 -33.38 18.01 11.62
N GLY A 391 -34.46 18.24 10.86
CA GLY A 391 -35.01 19.58 10.66
C GLY A 391 -35.51 20.20 11.98
N GLU A 392 -35.88 21.48 11.98
CA GLU A 392 -36.27 22.23 13.20
C GLU A 392 -37.44 21.60 14.00
N ASN A 393 -38.19 20.65 13.42
CA ASN A 393 -39.40 20.05 13.99
C ASN A 393 -39.31 18.52 14.25
N GLU A 394 -38.16 17.88 14.05
CA GLU A 394 -38.00 16.42 14.24
C GLU A 394 -37.13 16.09 15.47
N GLU A 395 -37.36 14.92 16.08
CA GLU A 395 -36.46 14.43 17.14
C GLU A 395 -35.03 14.24 16.57
N GLU A 396 -34.02 14.67 17.33
CA GLU A 396 -32.63 14.82 16.89
C GLU A 396 -32.01 13.55 16.25
N HIS A 397 -32.54 12.36 16.58
CA HIS A 397 -32.02 11.06 16.14
C HIS A 397 -33.03 10.23 15.32
N GLU A 398 -34.21 10.75 14.99
CA GLU A 398 -35.26 9.93 14.39
C GLU A 398 -34.89 9.41 13.00
N MET A 399 -34.36 10.26 12.13
CA MET A 399 -33.86 9.84 10.82
C MET A 399 -32.74 8.79 10.91
N ALA A 400 -31.91 8.86 11.95
CA ALA A 400 -30.85 7.89 12.18
C ALA A 400 -31.40 6.51 12.60
N LYS A 401 -32.43 6.50 13.46
CA LYS A 401 -33.17 5.27 13.82
C LYS A 401 -33.87 4.68 12.62
N GLU A 402 -34.57 5.51 11.83
CA GLU A 402 -35.26 5.05 10.62
C GLU A 402 -34.28 4.46 9.60
N PHE A 403 -33.13 5.11 9.39
CA PHE A 403 -32.09 4.59 8.50
C PHE A 403 -31.62 3.20 8.96
N LEU A 404 -31.27 3.04 10.24
CA LEU A 404 -30.84 1.75 10.77
C LEU A 404 -31.94 0.69 10.72
N LEU A 405 -33.20 1.06 10.99
CA LEU A 405 -34.33 0.13 10.88
C LEU A 405 -34.49 -0.35 9.43
N LYS A 406 -34.44 0.57 8.47
CA LYS A 406 -34.51 0.23 7.04
C LYS A 406 -33.34 -0.65 6.60
N ALA A 407 -32.13 -0.34 7.08
CA ALA A 407 -30.90 -1.05 6.70
C ALA A 407 -30.76 -2.43 7.35
N LEU A 408 -31.13 -2.58 8.64
CA LEU A 408 -30.86 -3.79 9.45
C LEU A 408 -32.13 -4.53 9.90
N GLY A 409 -33.33 -3.98 9.71
CA GLY A 409 -34.57 -4.64 10.13
C GLY A 409 -34.76 -5.99 9.44
N GLY A 410 -35.05 -7.02 10.25
CA GLY A 410 -35.12 -8.42 9.84
C GLY A 410 -33.79 -9.17 9.82
N LEU A 411 -32.65 -8.49 10.03
CA LEU A 411 -31.33 -9.13 9.97
C LEU A 411 -31.14 -10.13 11.11
N ASP A 412 -31.61 -9.79 12.31
CA ASP A 412 -31.48 -10.62 13.50
C ASP A 412 -32.21 -11.97 13.31
N GLU A 413 -33.44 -11.93 12.79
CA GLU A 413 -34.24 -13.11 12.44
C GLU A 413 -33.59 -13.90 11.29
N TYR A 414 -33.10 -13.21 10.27
CA TYR A 414 -32.43 -13.83 9.13
C TYR A 414 -31.19 -14.62 9.56
N LEU A 415 -30.28 -13.98 10.31
CA LEU A 415 -29.05 -14.62 10.80
C LEU A 415 -29.35 -15.74 11.80
N SER A 416 -30.35 -15.56 12.67
CA SER A 416 -30.82 -16.60 13.60
C SER A 416 -31.29 -17.86 12.87
N SER A 417 -32.01 -17.70 11.74
CA SER A 417 -32.48 -18.84 10.95
C SER A 417 -31.35 -19.52 10.15
N SER A 418 -30.38 -18.73 9.66
CA SER A 418 -29.36 -19.15 8.70
C SER A 418 -28.09 -19.71 9.35
N ILE A 419 -27.69 -19.22 10.53
CA ILE A 419 -26.43 -19.62 11.17
C ILE A 419 -26.66 -20.80 12.11
N ARG A 420 -26.07 -21.96 11.78
CA ARG A 420 -26.16 -23.18 12.59
C ARG A 420 -24.81 -23.90 12.60
N ILE A 421 -24.13 -23.88 13.75
CA ILE A 421 -22.86 -24.60 13.94
C ILE A 421 -23.11 -25.82 14.87
N PRO A 422 -22.81 -27.05 14.42
CA PRO A 422 -22.99 -28.26 15.21
C PRO A 422 -22.00 -28.36 16.38
N ARG A 423 -22.46 -28.89 17.52
CA ARG A 423 -21.60 -29.19 18.69
C ARG A 423 -20.88 -30.54 18.61
N GLN A 424 -21.35 -31.47 17.79
CA GLN A 424 -20.83 -32.84 17.64
C GLN A 424 -20.72 -33.24 16.17
N ASP A 425 -19.98 -34.31 15.89
CA ASP A 425 -19.77 -34.82 14.53
C ASP A 425 -21.08 -35.11 13.80
N SER A 426 -21.13 -34.74 12.52
CA SER A 426 -22.31 -34.79 11.67
C SER A 426 -22.79 -36.20 11.32
N GLU A 427 -22.04 -37.24 11.71
CA GLU A 427 -22.38 -38.64 11.43
C GLU A 427 -23.35 -39.24 12.48
N ASP A 428 -23.45 -38.63 13.67
CA ASP A 428 -24.36 -39.03 14.76
C ASP A 428 -25.59 -38.10 14.89
N MET A 429 -26.19 -37.71 13.76
CA MET A 429 -27.40 -36.88 13.71
C MET A 429 -28.65 -37.66 14.18
N GLY A 430 -28.74 -37.93 15.48
CA GLY A 430 -29.97 -38.37 16.16
C GLY A 430 -30.82 -37.20 16.70
N ASP A 431 -32.00 -37.51 17.25
CA ASP A 431 -33.01 -36.54 17.74
C ASP A 431 -32.57 -35.59 18.88
N ASN A 432 -31.33 -35.67 19.38
CA ASN A 432 -30.80 -34.93 20.53
C ASN A 432 -29.66 -33.94 20.20
N TRP A 433 -29.53 -33.50 18.94
CA TRP A 433 -28.53 -32.51 18.57
C TRP A 433 -28.91 -31.09 19.02
N SER A 434 -27.95 -30.35 19.60
CA SER A 434 -28.12 -28.91 19.91
C SER A 434 -26.98 -28.10 19.27
N PRO A 435 -27.29 -27.14 18.37
CA PRO A 435 -26.29 -26.22 17.83
C PRO A 435 -25.84 -25.20 18.89
N ILE A 436 -24.76 -24.47 18.59
CA ILE A 436 -24.37 -23.29 19.37
C ILE A 436 -25.52 -22.28 19.35
N THR A 437 -25.87 -21.75 20.53
CA THR A 437 -26.92 -20.72 20.66
C THR A 437 -26.37 -19.35 20.29
N PHE A 438 -27.03 -18.69 19.34
CA PHE A 438 -26.76 -17.31 18.95
C PHE A 438 -27.90 -16.39 19.39
N GLU A 439 -27.56 -15.21 19.90
CA GLU A 439 -28.50 -14.12 20.13
C GLU A 439 -28.05 -12.89 19.34
N TRP A 440 -28.95 -12.39 18.50
CA TRP A 440 -28.73 -11.27 17.61
C TRP A 440 -29.57 -10.09 18.08
N GLN A 441 -28.92 -8.95 18.33
CA GLN A 441 -29.53 -7.67 18.72
C GLN A 441 -28.85 -6.54 17.95
N LEU A 442 -28.81 -6.67 16.62
CA LEU A 442 -28.16 -5.71 15.73
C LEU A 442 -29.11 -4.61 15.28
N SER A 443 -30.37 -4.97 15.01
CA SER A 443 -31.39 -4.05 14.53
C SER A 443 -31.94 -3.16 15.66
N PRO A 444 -32.36 -1.91 15.38
CA PRO A 444 -32.95 -1.00 16.36
C PRO A 444 -34.41 -1.33 16.73
N THR A 445 -34.85 -2.58 16.64
CA THR A 445 -36.23 -2.98 17.00
C THR A 445 -36.51 -2.74 18.49
N SER A 446 -37.78 -2.73 18.89
CA SER A 446 -38.27 -2.45 20.26
C SER A 446 -37.74 -3.37 21.37
N HIS A 447 -36.87 -4.32 21.04
CA HIS A 447 -36.18 -5.21 21.96
C HIS A 447 -34.71 -4.82 22.22
N ASN A 448 -34.19 -3.79 21.54
CA ASN A 448 -32.79 -3.36 21.64
C ASN A 448 -32.61 -2.05 22.43
N ASP A 449 -32.86 -2.10 23.74
CA ASP A 449 -32.72 -0.96 24.66
C ASP A 449 -31.26 -0.48 24.85
N CYS A 450 -30.29 -1.17 24.26
CA CYS A 450 -28.85 -0.90 24.46
C CYS A 450 -28.23 0.03 23.40
N LEU A 451 -28.94 0.34 22.31
CA LEU A 451 -28.40 1.13 21.21
C LEU A 451 -28.55 2.63 21.44
N GLU A 452 -27.42 3.31 21.60
CA GLU A 452 -27.32 4.77 21.71
C GLU A 452 -27.10 5.43 20.34
N TYR A 453 -27.48 6.71 20.24
CA TYR A 453 -27.32 7.53 19.04
C TYR A 453 -26.50 8.77 19.38
N LEU A 454 -25.55 9.12 18.51
CA LEU A 454 -24.72 10.31 18.66
C LEU A 454 -24.57 11.03 17.32
N LYS A 455 -24.98 12.29 17.28
CA LYS A 455 -24.74 13.13 16.12
C LYS A 455 -23.28 13.60 16.07
N ILE A 456 -22.64 13.47 14.92
CA ILE A 456 -21.28 13.95 14.65
C ILE A 456 -21.33 15.07 13.61
N ARG A 457 -20.49 16.09 13.78
CA ARG A 457 -20.33 17.21 12.83
C ARG A 457 -19.07 17.07 11.95
N THR A 458 -18.11 16.29 12.42
CA THR A 458 -16.82 16.04 11.75
C THR A 458 -16.47 14.56 11.95
N GLY A 459 -16.04 13.91 10.86
CA GLY A 459 -15.69 12.48 10.82
C GLY A 459 -16.79 11.59 10.24
N GLU A 460 -16.41 10.36 9.90
CA GLU A 460 -17.27 9.41 9.19
C GLU A 460 -18.32 8.73 10.12
N PRO A 461 -19.58 8.60 9.67
CA PRO A 461 -20.60 7.83 10.37
C PRO A 461 -20.22 6.36 10.54
N ASN A 462 -20.59 5.78 11.68
CA ASN A 462 -20.25 4.40 11.98
C ASN A 462 -21.18 3.79 13.04
N LEU A 463 -21.39 2.48 12.93
CA LEU A 463 -22.10 1.67 13.91
C LEU A 463 -21.10 0.85 14.72
N LYS A 464 -21.02 1.13 16.03
CA LYS A 464 -20.26 0.34 16.99
C LYS A 464 -21.11 -0.81 17.51
N PHE A 465 -20.56 -2.01 17.52
CA PHE A 465 -21.19 -3.22 18.05
C PHE A 465 -20.17 -4.08 18.80
N GLU A 466 -20.65 -5.01 19.61
CA GLU A 466 -19.80 -5.98 20.31
C GLU A 466 -20.24 -7.41 20.13
N ILE A 467 -19.26 -8.31 20.28
CA ILE A 467 -19.43 -9.75 20.27
C ILE A 467 -19.02 -10.28 21.64
N ILE A 468 -19.96 -10.97 22.28
CA ILE A 468 -19.81 -11.55 23.62
C ILE A 468 -19.90 -13.06 23.49
N ILE A 469 -18.82 -13.77 23.80
CA ILE A 469 -18.76 -15.23 23.76
C ILE A 469 -18.70 -15.78 25.18
N ASN A 470 -19.75 -16.50 25.57
CA ASN A 470 -19.81 -17.22 26.84
C ASN A 470 -19.23 -18.63 26.64
N TYR A 471 -18.08 -18.90 27.26
CA TYR A 471 -17.39 -20.17 27.15
C TYR A 471 -16.98 -20.71 28.53
N GLY A 472 -17.22 -22.01 28.77
CA GLY A 472 -16.88 -22.66 30.03
C GLY A 472 -17.55 -22.02 31.26
N GLU A 473 -16.81 -21.95 32.37
CA GLU A 473 -17.16 -21.25 33.62
C GLU A 473 -16.37 -19.93 33.78
N SER A 474 -15.77 -19.44 32.70
CA SER A 474 -14.93 -18.25 32.70
C SER A 474 -15.74 -16.99 32.43
N ASP A 475 -15.12 -15.83 32.69
CA ASP A 475 -15.69 -14.54 32.32
C ASP A 475 -15.95 -14.48 30.80
N PRO A 476 -17.03 -13.80 30.37
CA PRO A 476 -17.38 -13.68 28.97
C PRO A 476 -16.26 -12.99 28.18
N PHE A 477 -15.88 -13.59 27.06
CA PHE A 477 -14.94 -12.98 26.13
C PHE A 477 -15.64 -11.90 25.32
N LYS A 478 -15.10 -10.68 25.33
CA LYS A 478 -15.70 -9.52 24.65
C LYS A 478 -14.74 -8.89 23.64
N ARG A 479 -15.27 -8.56 22.46
CA ARG A 479 -14.58 -7.77 21.44
C ARG A 479 -15.52 -6.75 20.82
N GLU A 480 -15.02 -5.54 20.65
CA GLU A 480 -15.76 -4.43 20.03
C GLU A 480 -15.30 -4.22 18.58
N PHE A 481 -16.26 -3.89 17.73
CA PHE A 481 -16.05 -3.64 16.31
C PHE A 481 -16.79 -2.37 15.88
N ILE A 482 -16.32 -1.76 14.79
CA ILE A 482 -16.88 -0.55 14.20
C ILE A 482 -17.17 -0.82 12.73
N TRP A 483 -18.44 -0.81 12.34
CA TRP A 483 -18.87 -0.82 10.95
C TRP A 483 -18.84 0.61 10.40
N MET A 484 -17.99 0.85 9.42
CA MET A 484 -17.85 2.16 8.77
C MET A 484 -18.97 2.36 7.75
N LEU A 485 -19.64 3.52 7.80
CA LEU A 485 -20.76 3.89 6.92
C LEU A 485 -20.52 5.28 6.31
N PRO A 486 -19.47 5.45 5.48
CA PRO A 486 -19.20 6.72 4.81
C PRO A 486 -20.37 7.16 3.91
N GLU A 487 -20.37 8.42 3.48
CA GLU A 487 -21.43 9.00 2.65
C GLU A 487 -21.73 8.18 1.39
N ASN A 488 -20.68 7.74 0.70
CA ASN A 488 -20.76 6.96 -0.53
C ASN A 488 -20.87 5.43 -0.30
N HIS A 489 -21.27 5.00 0.90
CA HIS A 489 -21.42 3.57 1.20
C HIS A 489 -22.65 2.97 0.51
N GLN A 490 -22.52 1.77 -0.08
CA GLN A 490 -23.60 1.11 -0.84
C GLN A 490 -24.90 0.90 -0.06
N THR A 491 -24.83 0.58 1.23
CA THR A 491 -26.03 0.50 2.09
C THR A 491 -26.78 1.83 2.13
N ARG A 492 -26.09 2.97 2.19
CA ARG A 492 -26.73 4.30 2.22
C ARG A 492 -27.40 4.57 0.89
N PHE A 493 -26.65 4.41 -0.20
CA PHE A 493 -27.17 4.51 -1.56
C PHE A 493 -28.41 3.64 -1.79
N MET A 494 -28.39 2.39 -1.36
CA MET A 494 -29.51 1.45 -1.46
C MET A 494 -30.77 1.97 -0.75
N ILE A 495 -30.64 2.46 0.48
CA ILE A 495 -31.79 3.00 1.22
C ILE A 495 -32.31 4.30 0.58
N ASP A 496 -31.42 5.15 0.07
CA ASP A 496 -31.78 6.40 -0.59
C ASP A 496 -32.61 6.15 -1.86
N ILE A 497 -32.19 5.22 -2.72
CA ILE A 497 -32.93 4.90 -3.95
C ILE A 497 -34.25 4.18 -3.65
N PHE A 498 -34.34 3.38 -2.59
CA PHE A 498 -35.62 2.78 -2.16
C PHE A 498 -36.60 3.82 -1.64
N ASN A 499 -36.13 4.80 -0.86
CA ASN A 499 -36.97 5.92 -0.42
C ASN A 499 -37.46 6.72 -1.63
N LEU A 500 -36.57 7.05 -2.57
CA LEU A 500 -36.94 7.75 -3.81
C LEU A 500 -38.01 7.00 -4.61
N ALA A 501 -37.82 5.69 -4.82
CA ALA A 501 -38.80 4.87 -5.53
C ALA A 501 -40.15 4.84 -4.80
N ARG A 502 -40.14 4.69 -3.46
CA ARG A 502 -41.35 4.70 -2.65
C ARG A 502 -42.10 6.03 -2.74
N ASP A 503 -41.39 7.13 -2.64
CA ASP A 503 -41.98 8.47 -2.69
C ASP A 503 -42.60 8.75 -4.06
N HIS A 504 -42.01 8.24 -5.14
CA HIS A 504 -42.63 8.24 -6.47
C HIS A 504 -43.98 7.48 -6.48
N TYR A 505 -44.04 6.29 -5.91
CA TYR A 505 -45.29 5.52 -5.83
C TYR A 505 -46.36 6.21 -4.98
N LEU A 506 -45.97 6.85 -3.88
CA LEU A 506 -46.88 7.61 -3.03
C LEU A 506 -47.48 8.83 -3.77
N ALA A 507 -46.71 9.45 -4.67
CA ALA A 507 -47.17 10.60 -5.46
C ALA A 507 -47.97 10.20 -6.72
N GLY A 508 -47.55 9.14 -7.43
CA GLY A 508 -48.03 8.80 -8.78
C GLY A 508 -48.91 7.55 -8.88
N GLY A 509 -49.00 6.71 -7.83
CA GLY A 509 -49.74 5.45 -7.85
C GLY A 509 -49.07 4.34 -8.66
N ASN A 510 -49.86 3.39 -9.16
CA ASN A 510 -49.36 2.20 -9.87
C ASN A 510 -48.56 2.57 -11.12
N SER A 511 -47.31 2.14 -11.16
CA SER A 511 -46.39 2.32 -12.28
C SER A 511 -45.41 1.15 -12.42
N LEU A 512 -44.85 0.99 -13.62
CA LEU A 512 -43.68 0.14 -13.89
C LEU A 512 -42.49 1.04 -14.22
N PRO A 513 -41.61 1.32 -13.24
CA PRO A 513 -40.64 2.40 -13.36
C PRO A 513 -39.41 1.96 -14.15
N ALA A 514 -38.95 2.78 -15.08
CA ALA A 514 -37.53 2.89 -15.43
C ALA A 514 -37.01 4.23 -14.91
N PHE A 515 -35.80 4.26 -14.35
CA PHE A 515 -35.26 5.42 -13.65
C PHE A 515 -34.29 6.17 -14.56
N ALA A 516 -34.64 7.37 -15.00
CA ALA A 516 -33.85 8.15 -15.93
C ALA A 516 -33.01 9.21 -15.18
N VAL A 517 -31.69 9.15 -15.32
CA VAL A 517 -30.73 10.03 -14.62
C VAL A 517 -29.72 10.65 -15.60
N PRO A 518 -29.18 11.84 -15.31
CA PRO A 518 -28.12 12.44 -16.11
C PRO A 518 -26.76 11.75 -15.86
N TYR A 519 -25.78 12.05 -16.71
CA TYR A 519 -24.38 11.66 -16.55
C TYR A 519 -24.09 10.14 -16.54
N ILE A 520 -24.92 9.33 -17.21
CA ILE A 520 -24.69 7.88 -17.34
C ILE A 520 -23.32 7.58 -17.96
N SER A 521 -22.89 8.33 -18.99
CA SER A 521 -21.58 8.13 -19.61
C SER A 521 -20.43 8.31 -18.63
N GLU A 522 -20.53 9.26 -17.70
CA GLU A 522 -19.54 9.47 -16.64
C GLU A 522 -19.54 8.34 -15.62
N VAL A 523 -20.72 7.80 -15.24
CA VAL A 523 -20.79 6.64 -14.35
C VAL A 523 -20.12 5.41 -14.99
N PHE A 524 -20.27 5.22 -16.30
CA PHE A 524 -19.57 4.19 -17.09
C PHE A 524 -18.05 4.38 -17.18
N MET A 525 -17.51 5.49 -16.67
CA MET A 525 -16.08 5.75 -16.57
C MET A 525 -15.53 5.57 -15.14
N ALA A 526 -16.36 5.16 -14.18
CA ALA A 526 -15.93 4.92 -12.80
C ALA A 526 -14.88 3.81 -12.71
N ARG A 527 -13.90 3.98 -11.81
CA ARG A 527 -12.78 3.05 -11.65
C ARG A 527 -12.96 2.05 -10.53
N ASP A 528 -13.61 2.49 -9.46
CA ASP A 528 -13.83 1.71 -8.25
C ASP A 528 -15.27 1.87 -7.73
N GLU A 529 -15.59 1.06 -6.74
CA GLU A 529 -16.91 1.00 -6.13
C GLU A 529 -17.35 2.34 -5.52
N GLU A 530 -16.42 3.05 -4.89
CA GLU A 530 -16.71 4.30 -4.19
C GLU A 530 -17.00 5.42 -5.19
N GLU A 531 -16.17 5.57 -6.23
CA GLU A 531 -16.36 6.52 -7.30
C GLU A 531 -17.68 6.24 -8.04
N CYS A 532 -17.95 4.97 -8.37
CA CYS A 532 -19.19 4.59 -9.04
C CYS A 532 -20.43 4.94 -8.18
N THR A 533 -20.39 4.66 -6.88
CA THR A 533 -21.48 4.96 -5.96
C THR A 533 -21.69 6.46 -5.82
N ARG A 534 -20.60 7.22 -5.65
CA ARG A 534 -20.62 8.69 -5.54
C ARG A 534 -21.18 9.34 -6.81
N LEU A 535 -20.73 8.93 -8.00
CA LEU A 535 -21.21 9.47 -9.27
C LEU A 535 -22.70 9.19 -9.47
N LEU A 536 -23.14 7.98 -9.14
CA LEU A 536 -24.53 7.58 -9.29
C LEU A 536 -25.44 8.26 -8.26
N GLN A 537 -25.04 8.35 -6.98
CA GLN A 537 -25.74 9.12 -5.95
C GLN A 537 -25.96 10.57 -6.40
N ASN A 538 -24.91 11.22 -6.89
CA ASN A 538 -25.00 12.57 -7.40
C ASN A 538 -25.94 12.70 -8.62
N ALA A 539 -25.97 11.70 -9.51
CA ALA A 539 -26.89 11.68 -10.64
C ALA A 539 -28.35 11.64 -10.17
N PHE A 540 -28.66 10.77 -9.20
CA PHE A 540 -29.99 10.68 -8.58
C PHE A 540 -30.40 11.98 -7.87
N GLN A 541 -29.48 12.58 -7.10
CA GLN A 541 -29.73 13.82 -6.35
C GLN A 541 -29.94 15.03 -7.28
N LYS A 542 -29.19 15.14 -8.38
CA LYS A 542 -29.33 16.26 -9.33
C LYS A 542 -30.67 16.23 -10.05
N LYS A 543 -31.01 15.10 -10.68
CA LYS A 543 -32.27 14.95 -11.43
C LYS A 543 -32.57 13.47 -11.68
N CYS A 544 -33.64 12.96 -11.07
CA CYS A 544 -34.16 11.63 -11.38
C CYS A 544 -35.60 11.77 -11.90
N GLU A 545 -35.85 11.25 -13.10
CA GLU A 545 -37.19 11.16 -13.69
C GLU A 545 -37.60 9.70 -13.83
N VAL A 546 -38.83 9.38 -13.40
CA VAL A 546 -39.34 8.01 -13.52
C VAL A 546 -40.19 7.90 -14.78
N ILE A 547 -39.82 6.98 -15.67
CA ILE A 547 -40.59 6.62 -16.87
C ILE A 547 -41.56 5.52 -16.46
N ASP A 548 -42.86 5.82 -16.50
CA ASP A 548 -43.88 4.82 -16.22
C ASP A 548 -44.20 3.98 -17.47
N LEU A 549 -43.62 2.79 -17.53
CA LEU A 549 -43.82 1.81 -18.59
C LEU A 549 -45.20 1.13 -18.54
N LEU A 550 -45.99 1.33 -17.47
CA LEU A 550 -47.33 0.76 -17.33
C LEU A 550 -48.39 1.57 -18.07
N ASN A 551 -48.15 2.86 -18.30
CA ASN A 551 -49.10 3.84 -18.83
C ASN A 551 -48.61 4.50 -20.14
N VAL A 552 -47.75 3.82 -20.90
CA VAL A 552 -47.25 4.29 -22.20
C VAL A 552 -48.34 4.28 -23.29
N GLU A 553 -48.33 5.30 -24.16
CA GLU A 553 -49.21 5.37 -25.33
C GLU A 553 -48.99 4.14 -26.24
N GLY A 554 -50.03 3.33 -26.44
CA GLY A 554 -49.99 2.10 -27.26
C GLY A 554 -50.16 0.80 -26.47
N LEU A 555 -49.99 0.81 -25.13
CA LEU A 555 -50.28 -0.33 -24.28
C LEU A 555 -51.79 -0.39 -23.97
N GLY A 556 -52.55 -1.03 -24.86
CA GLY A 556 -54.01 -1.14 -24.76
C GLY A 556 -54.47 -2.07 -23.63
N SER A 557 -55.74 -1.93 -23.21
CA SER A 557 -56.36 -2.81 -22.20
C SER A 557 -56.54 -4.27 -22.67
N GLU A 558 -56.38 -4.54 -23.96
CA GLU A 558 -56.43 -5.87 -24.56
C GLU A 558 -55.08 -6.61 -24.49
N GLU A 559 -54.02 -5.96 -23.99
CA GLU A 559 -52.71 -6.58 -23.84
C GLU A 559 -52.76 -7.76 -22.86
N ILE A 560 -52.32 -8.93 -23.34
CA ILE A 560 -52.37 -10.21 -22.64
C ILE A 560 -51.61 -10.14 -21.31
N LEU A 561 -50.52 -9.35 -21.27
CA LEU A 561 -49.68 -9.22 -20.08
C LEU A 561 -50.12 -8.12 -19.10
N LYS A 562 -51.11 -7.28 -19.42
CA LYS A 562 -51.47 -6.11 -18.60
C LYS A 562 -51.75 -6.48 -17.14
N ALA A 563 -52.53 -7.53 -16.89
CA ALA A 563 -52.85 -7.99 -15.54
C ALA A 563 -51.62 -8.49 -14.77
N PHE A 564 -50.60 -9.03 -15.44
CA PHE A 564 -49.34 -9.43 -14.82
C PHE A 564 -48.47 -8.21 -14.48
N LEU A 565 -48.41 -7.24 -15.38
CA LEU A 565 -47.71 -5.96 -15.18
C LEU A 565 -48.27 -5.20 -13.97
N ASP A 566 -49.60 -5.15 -13.82
CA ASP A 566 -50.26 -4.52 -12.66
C ASP A 566 -49.91 -5.24 -11.34
N LYS A 567 -49.85 -6.58 -11.36
CA LYS A 567 -49.43 -7.38 -10.18
C LYS A 567 -47.99 -7.11 -9.79
N ILE A 568 -47.09 -6.99 -10.77
CA ILE A 568 -45.68 -6.63 -10.52
C ILE A 568 -45.61 -5.27 -9.85
N SER A 569 -46.32 -4.27 -10.38
CA SER A 569 -46.37 -2.92 -9.79
C SER A 569 -46.85 -2.94 -8.33
N TYR A 570 -47.91 -3.69 -8.03
CA TYR A 570 -48.44 -3.83 -6.67
C TYR A 570 -47.46 -4.55 -5.73
N ALA A 571 -46.86 -5.66 -6.19
CA ALA A 571 -45.88 -6.40 -5.40
C ALA A 571 -44.63 -5.57 -5.09
N TYR A 572 -44.18 -4.75 -6.04
CA TYR A 572 -43.03 -3.85 -5.85
C TYR A 572 -43.34 -2.75 -4.83
N GLN A 573 -44.54 -2.16 -4.87
CA GLN A 573 -44.98 -1.19 -3.86
C GLN A 573 -45.05 -1.80 -2.46
N ASN A 574 -45.57 -3.03 -2.33
CA ASN A 574 -45.59 -3.74 -1.05
C ASN A 574 -44.17 -4.00 -0.54
N PHE A 575 -43.25 -4.37 -1.42
CA PHE A 575 -41.83 -4.55 -1.08
C PHE A 575 -41.23 -3.26 -0.52
N LEU A 576 -41.36 -2.13 -1.20
CA LEU A 576 -40.86 -0.84 -0.71
C LEU A 576 -41.51 -0.40 0.61
N THR A 577 -42.80 -0.69 0.78
CA THR A 577 -43.55 -0.40 2.02
C THR A 577 -43.05 -1.25 3.18
N GLU A 578 -42.74 -2.52 2.93
CA GLU A 578 -42.20 -3.43 3.95
C GLU A 578 -40.77 -3.06 4.34
N ILE A 579 -39.92 -2.62 3.40
CA ILE A 579 -38.60 -2.06 3.74
C ILE A 579 -38.75 -0.88 4.69
N ASN A 580 -39.66 0.06 4.37
CA ASN A 580 -39.85 1.25 5.18
C ASN A 580 -40.34 0.96 6.61
N SER A 581 -41.17 -0.09 6.78
CA SER A 581 -41.85 -0.38 8.05
C SER A 581 -41.16 -1.44 8.90
N GLN A 582 -40.55 -2.45 8.29
CA GLN A 582 -39.99 -3.63 8.96
C GLN A 582 -38.52 -3.90 8.61
N GLY A 583 -37.97 -3.17 7.64
CA GLY A 583 -36.58 -3.24 7.23
C GLY A 583 -36.30 -4.15 6.03
N PHE A 584 -35.10 -3.99 5.47
CA PHE A 584 -34.67 -4.60 4.23
C PHE A 584 -34.65 -6.13 4.27
N PHE A 585 -34.10 -6.73 5.33
CA PHE A 585 -33.97 -8.19 5.42
C PHE A 585 -35.32 -8.88 5.64
N THR A 586 -36.27 -8.20 6.30
CA THR A 586 -37.66 -8.68 6.38
C THR A 586 -38.25 -8.75 4.98
N ALA A 587 -38.27 -7.62 4.26
CA ALA A 587 -38.82 -7.53 2.90
C ALA A 587 -38.14 -8.49 1.91
N LEU A 588 -36.83 -8.70 2.04
CA LEU A 588 -36.06 -9.63 1.21
C LEU A 588 -36.53 -11.09 1.37
N ASN A 589 -36.97 -11.48 2.58
CA ASN A 589 -37.42 -12.84 2.89
C ASN A 589 -38.94 -13.04 2.78
N SER A 590 -39.71 -11.97 2.57
CA SER A 590 -41.17 -12.00 2.41
C SER A 590 -41.60 -11.45 1.05
N SER A 591 -41.86 -10.15 0.94
CA SER A 591 -42.43 -9.51 -0.26
C SER A 591 -41.57 -9.64 -1.52
N CYS A 592 -40.24 -9.68 -1.40
CA CYS A 592 -39.35 -9.91 -2.54
C CYS A 592 -39.60 -11.27 -3.20
N LEU A 593 -39.92 -12.31 -2.43
CA LEU A 593 -40.26 -13.64 -2.97
C LEU A 593 -41.51 -13.56 -3.85
N ALA A 594 -42.54 -12.85 -3.37
CA ALA A 594 -43.78 -12.67 -4.11
C ALA A 594 -43.54 -11.85 -5.39
N LEU A 595 -42.75 -10.78 -5.30
CA LEU A 595 -42.35 -9.96 -6.45
C LEU A 595 -41.65 -10.81 -7.53
N ASN A 596 -40.64 -11.59 -7.15
CA ASN A 596 -39.89 -12.45 -8.08
C ASN A 596 -40.81 -13.50 -8.72
N GLN A 597 -41.76 -14.06 -7.97
CA GLN A 597 -42.74 -14.99 -8.52
C GLN A 597 -43.61 -14.32 -9.60
N PHE A 598 -44.13 -13.11 -9.35
CA PHE A 598 -44.96 -12.41 -10.34
C PHE A 598 -44.17 -12.02 -11.60
N ILE A 599 -42.90 -11.64 -11.44
CA ILE A 599 -42.01 -11.34 -12.56
C ILE A 599 -41.76 -12.60 -13.39
N TYR A 600 -41.43 -13.72 -12.74
CA TYR A 600 -41.25 -15.01 -13.42
C TYR A 600 -42.51 -15.43 -14.18
N GLU A 601 -43.69 -15.29 -13.58
CA GLU A 601 -44.96 -15.56 -14.24
C GLU A 601 -45.18 -14.65 -15.46
N ALA A 602 -44.86 -13.37 -15.37
CA ALA A 602 -44.98 -12.43 -16.49
C ALA A 602 -44.04 -12.80 -17.64
N TYR A 603 -42.76 -13.07 -17.37
CA TYR A 603 -41.79 -13.50 -18.40
C TYR A 603 -42.18 -14.83 -19.03
N LYS A 604 -42.64 -15.81 -18.25
CA LYS A 604 -43.11 -17.10 -18.77
C LYS A 604 -44.29 -16.94 -19.73
N ASN A 605 -45.25 -16.09 -19.38
CA ASN A 605 -46.40 -15.81 -20.24
C ASN A 605 -46.01 -15.01 -21.48
N PHE A 606 -45.05 -14.07 -21.35
CA PHE A 606 -44.48 -13.35 -22.49
C PHE A 606 -43.83 -14.31 -23.49
N ILE A 607 -42.92 -15.19 -23.04
CA ILE A 607 -42.22 -16.15 -23.91
C ILE A 607 -43.21 -17.04 -24.67
N THR A 608 -44.31 -17.44 -24.02
CA THR A 608 -45.35 -18.27 -24.64
C THR A 608 -46.18 -17.51 -25.68
N ASN A 609 -46.32 -16.19 -25.54
CA ASN A 609 -47.18 -15.34 -26.35
C ASN A 609 -46.41 -14.22 -27.08
N SER A 610 -45.11 -14.41 -27.32
CA SER A 610 -44.20 -13.34 -27.79
C SER A 610 -44.60 -12.75 -29.15
N SER A 611 -45.27 -13.53 -30.01
CA SER A 611 -45.80 -13.06 -31.29
C SER A 611 -47.06 -12.20 -31.19
N ARG A 612 -47.69 -12.14 -30.01
CA ARG A 612 -48.98 -11.45 -29.77
C ARG A 612 -48.88 -10.34 -28.74
N SER A 613 -47.87 -10.35 -27.89
CA SER A 613 -47.67 -9.33 -26.84
C SER A 613 -46.62 -8.31 -27.30
N VAL A 614 -46.94 -7.04 -27.12
CA VAL A 614 -46.00 -5.93 -27.42
C VAL A 614 -45.19 -5.49 -26.20
N ALA A 615 -45.42 -6.10 -25.03
CA ALA A 615 -44.83 -5.65 -23.76
C ALA A 615 -43.39 -6.14 -23.51
N GLY A 616 -42.78 -6.85 -24.45
CA GLY A 616 -41.41 -7.38 -24.33
C GLY A 616 -40.36 -6.31 -24.00
N PRO A 617 -40.25 -5.23 -24.80
CA PRO A 617 -39.32 -4.13 -24.52
C PRO A 617 -39.55 -3.46 -23.15
N LEU A 618 -40.81 -3.35 -22.74
CA LEU A 618 -41.18 -2.75 -21.45
C LEU A 618 -40.69 -3.61 -20.28
N LEU A 619 -40.96 -4.92 -20.32
CA LEU A 619 -40.53 -5.87 -19.29
C LEU A 619 -39.01 -5.84 -19.07
N TRP A 620 -38.25 -5.81 -20.16
CA TRP A 620 -36.79 -5.78 -20.13
C TRP A 620 -36.25 -4.47 -19.53
N LYS A 621 -36.87 -3.32 -19.84
CA LYS A 621 -36.44 -2.00 -19.36
C LYS A 621 -36.89 -1.68 -17.94
N THR A 622 -37.86 -2.40 -17.41
CA THR A 622 -38.43 -2.13 -16.09
C THR A 622 -37.37 -2.29 -14.99
N PHE A 623 -37.37 -1.35 -14.04
CA PHE A 623 -36.45 -1.23 -12.90
C PHE A 623 -35.00 -0.88 -13.24
N MET A 624 -34.65 -0.71 -14.52
CA MET A 624 -33.32 -0.29 -14.92
C MET A 624 -33.14 1.22 -14.76
N VAL A 625 -31.89 1.62 -14.54
CA VAL A 625 -31.47 3.03 -14.55
C VAL A 625 -30.89 3.35 -15.93
N VAL A 626 -31.36 4.42 -16.56
CA VAL A 626 -31.09 4.77 -17.96
C VAL A 626 -30.75 6.26 -18.12
N SER A 627 -30.24 6.67 -19.28
CA SER A 627 -29.95 8.08 -19.53
C SER A 627 -31.22 8.92 -19.62
N ILE A 628 -31.20 10.10 -19.00
CA ILE A 628 -32.29 11.08 -19.06
C ILE A 628 -32.61 11.56 -20.48
N ASP A 629 -31.66 11.47 -21.41
CA ASP A 629 -31.92 11.78 -22.83
C ASP A 629 -33.00 10.88 -23.42
N LYS A 630 -33.14 9.65 -22.89
CA LYS A 630 -34.17 8.69 -23.30
C LYS A 630 -35.56 9.08 -22.81
N TYR A 631 -35.69 9.80 -21.69
CA TYR A 631 -36.96 10.28 -21.16
C TYR A 631 -37.70 11.18 -22.16
N SER A 632 -36.96 11.99 -22.93
CA SER A 632 -37.54 12.91 -23.91
C SER A 632 -38.12 12.21 -25.14
N SER A 633 -37.78 10.94 -25.39
CA SER A 633 -38.27 10.17 -26.53
C SER A 633 -39.52 9.37 -26.15
N LYS A 634 -40.68 9.78 -26.66
CA LYS A 634 -41.93 8.99 -26.54
C LYS A 634 -41.85 7.59 -27.17
N GLN A 635 -40.89 7.35 -28.05
CA GLN A 635 -40.71 6.07 -28.72
C GLN A 635 -39.78 5.12 -27.96
N TRP A 636 -38.94 5.63 -27.06
CA TRP A 636 -37.94 4.83 -26.37
C TRP A 636 -38.50 3.61 -25.62
N PRO A 637 -39.67 3.67 -24.93
CA PRO A 637 -40.24 2.48 -24.29
C PRO A 637 -40.45 1.30 -25.25
N TRP A 638 -40.70 1.60 -26.53
CA TRP A 638 -40.98 0.63 -27.58
C TRP A 638 -39.76 0.20 -28.40
N GLU A 639 -38.61 0.88 -28.23
CA GLU A 639 -37.37 0.48 -28.89
C GLU A 639 -36.93 -0.91 -28.42
N GLU A 640 -36.62 -1.81 -29.36
CA GLU A 640 -36.16 -3.16 -29.08
C GLU A 640 -34.68 -3.22 -28.65
N TYR A 641 -34.01 -2.07 -28.56
CA TYR A 641 -32.60 -1.95 -28.18
C TYR A 641 -32.40 -0.87 -27.09
N MET A 642 -31.25 -0.97 -26.42
CA MET A 642 -30.76 -0.08 -25.37
C MET A 642 -29.23 -0.21 -25.29
N ASP A 643 -28.55 0.87 -25.66
CA ASP A 643 -27.10 1.03 -25.70
C ASP A 643 -26.43 0.78 -24.34
N ALA A 644 -26.98 1.39 -23.29
CA ALA A 644 -26.45 1.31 -21.93
C ALA A 644 -27.56 1.36 -20.88
N ALA A 645 -27.36 0.62 -19.79
CA ALA A 645 -28.20 0.68 -18.61
C ALA A 645 -27.42 0.33 -17.35
N ILE A 646 -27.93 0.75 -16.21
CA ILE A 646 -27.39 0.44 -14.90
C ILE A 646 -28.43 -0.36 -14.10
N VAL A 647 -27.98 -1.47 -13.54
CA VAL A 647 -28.76 -2.31 -12.62
C VAL A 647 -28.32 -2.02 -11.19
N THR A 648 -29.28 -1.68 -10.34
CA THR A 648 -29.09 -1.34 -8.92
C THR A 648 -30.03 -2.20 -8.07
N PRO A 649 -30.05 -2.07 -6.72
CA PRO A 649 -30.99 -2.81 -5.86
C PRO A 649 -32.47 -2.55 -6.15
N LEU A 650 -32.81 -1.55 -6.97
CA LEU A 650 -34.17 -1.36 -7.50
C LEU A 650 -34.60 -2.52 -8.41
N HIS A 651 -33.63 -3.20 -9.04
CA HIS A 651 -33.92 -4.28 -9.98
C HIS A 651 -34.11 -5.62 -9.23
N PRO A 652 -35.24 -6.33 -9.42
CA PRO A 652 -35.55 -7.54 -8.66
C PRO A 652 -34.56 -8.70 -8.84
N VAL A 653 -33.90 -8.80 -10.00
CA VAL A 653 -32.85 -9.80 -10.21
C VAL A 653 -31.65 -9.56 -9.30
N LEU A 654 -31.29 -8.30 -9.03
CA LEU A 654 -30.19 -8.02 -8.10
C LEU A 654 -30.60 -8.37 -6.67
N LEU A 655 -31.85 -8.09 -6.27
CA LEU A 655 -32.38 -8.51 -4.96
C LEU A 655 -32.31 -10.04 -4.78
N GLU A 656 -32.63 -10.81 -5.83
CA GLU A 656 -32.48 -12.26 -5.82
C GLU A 656 -31.02 -12.68 -5.63
N MET A 657 -30.08 -12.05 -6.34
CA MET A 657 -28.65 -12.31 -6.18
C MET A 657 -28.14 -11.96 -4.78
N MET A 658 -28.57 -10.83 -4.20
CA MET A 658 -28.20 -10.43 -2.83
C MET A 658 -28.62 -11.51 -1.83
N ARG A 659 -29.84 -12.05 -1.95
CA ARG A 659 -30.31 -13.15 -1.11
C ARG A 659 -29.43 -14.40 -1.25
N HIS A 660 -29.03 -14.75 -2.47
CA HIS A 660 -28.12 -15.89 -2.71
C HIS A 660 -26.71 -15.65 -2.16
N GLN A 661 -26.18 -14.45 -2.33
CA GLN A 661 -24.91 -14.03 -1.75
C GLN A 661 -24.95 -14.17 -0.23
N TYR A 662 -25.99 -13.66 0.43
CA TYR A 662 -26.10 -13.72 1.89
C TYR A 662 -26.26 -15.15 2.41
N SER A 663 -27.00 -16.00 1.71
CA SER A 663 -27.09 -17.43 2.04
C SER A 663 -25.71 -18.09 1.93
N PHE A 664 -25.01 -17.85 0.81
CA PHE A 664 -23.67 -18.39 0.59
C PHE A 664 -22.68 -17.96 1.68
N LEU A 665 -22.71 -16.70 2.10
CA LEU A 665 -21.88 -16.18 3.20
C LEU A 665 -22.19 -16.89 4.53
N CYS A 666 -23.47 -17.07 4.86
CA CYS A 666 -23.89 -17.75 6.09
C CYS A 666 -23.50 -19.24 6.08
N ASP A 667 -23.76 -19.94 4.97
CA ASP A 667 -23.45 -21.36 4.81
C ASP A 667 -21.94 -21.61 4.85
N SER A 668 -21.17 -20.77 4.14
CA SER A 668 -19.71 -20.81 4.14
C SER A 668 -19.16 -20.52 5.53
N PHE A 669 -19.70 -19.51 6.23
CA PHE A 669 -19.30 -19.21 7.60
C PHE A 669 -19.53 -20.44 8.50
N CYS A 670 -20.71 -21.06 8.46
CA CYS A 670 -21.01 -22.24 9.28
C CYS A 670 -20.03 -23.39 9.00
N PHE A 671 -19.78 -23.67 7.72
CA PHE A 671 -18.86 -24.72 7.29
C PHE A 671 -17.43 -24.48 7.77
N TYR A 672 -16.86 -23.30 7.50
CA TYR A 672 -15.48 -22.99 7.87
C TYR A 672 -15.32 -22.80 9.38
N ALA A 673 -16.31 -22.22 10.07
CA ALA A 673 -16.27 -22.05 11.52
C ALA A 673 -16.33 -23.41 12.23
N ASP A 674 -17.15 -24.35 11.79
CA ASP A 674 -17.18 -25.72 12.34
C ASP A 674 -15.82 -26.42 12.18
N ILE A 675 -15.25 -26.42 10.98
CA ILE A 675 -13.92 -27.00 10.71
C ILE A 675 -12.85 -26.32 11.58
N ALA A 676 -12.86 -24.99 11.65
CA ALA A 676 -11.88 -24.25 12.41
C ALA A 676 -12.03 -24.55 13.90
N LEU A 677 -13.24 -24.56 14.47
CA LEU A 677 -13.47 -24.84 15.90
C LEU A 677 -13.06 -26.26 16.31
N ARG A 678 -13.17 -27.26 15.42
CA ARG A 678 -12.75 -28.65 15.68
C ARG A 678 -11.25 -28.87 15.56
N ALA A 679 -10.61 -28.18 14.62
CA ALA A 679 -9.19 -28.37 14.39
C ALA A 679 -8.38 -28.01 15.64
N PRO A 680 -7.16 -28.53 15.84
CA PRO A 680 -6.26 -28.12 16.93
C PRO A 680 -5.41 -26.89 16.57
N ASN A 681 -5.33 -26.51 15.29
CA ASN A 681 -4.45 -25.44 14.79
C ASN A 681 -5.15 -24.07 14.65
N GLU A 682 -4.53 -23.03 15.21
CA GLU A 682 -4.94 -21.61 15.15
C GLU A 682 -5.02 -21.05 13.72
N LYS A 683 -4.19 -21.57 12.79
CA LYS A 683 -4.05 -21.03 11.43
C LYS A 683 -5.34 -21.03 10.61
N LEU A 684 -6.35 -21.79 11.01
CA LEU A 684 -7.61 -21.90 10.27
C LEU A 684 -8.52 -20.69 10.45
N PHE A 685 -8.38 -19.89 11.53
CA PHE A 685 -9.08 -18.61 11.70
C PHE A 685 -8.33 -17.42 11.07
N SER A 686 -7.46 -17.67 10.09
CA SER A 686 -6.80 -16.60 9.35
C SER A 686 -7.81 -15.81 8.51
N GLU A 687 -7.66 -14.49 8.45
CA GLU A 687 -8.49 -13.60 7.63
C GLU A 687 -8.49 -13.98 6.14
N LYS A 688 -7.37 -14.54 5.66
CA LYS A 688 -7.24 -15.06 4.29
C LYS A 688 -8.39 -16.00 3.88
N TYR A 689 -8.84 -16.86 4.79
CA TYR A 689 -9.94 -17.78 4.48
C TYR A 689 -11.27 -17.05 4.32
N TRP A 690 -11.50 -16.04 5.16
CA TRP A 690 -12.70 -15.22 5.07
C TRP A 690 -12.69 -14.34 3.81
N TYR A 691 -11.57 -13.71 3.48
CA TYR A 691 -11.44 -12.92 2.25
C TYR A 691 -11.69 -13.75 0.99
N ARG A 692 -11.30 -15.03 0.99
CA ARG A 692 -11.65 -15.95 -0.09
C ARG A 692 -13.16 -16.18 -0.19
N VAL A 693 -13.86 -16.32 0.93
CA VAL A 693 -15.32 -16.50 0.94
C VAL A 693 -16.01 -15.25 0.42
N THR A 694 -15.61 -14.06 0.88
CA THR A 694 -16.22 -12.80 0.41
C THR A 694 -15.96 -12.58 -1.08
N ASP A 695 -14.76 -12.88 -1.57
CA ASP A 695 -14.43 -12.78 -3.00
C ASP A 695 -15.21 -13.78 -3.86
N LEU A 696 -15.41 -15.02 -3.39
CA LEU A 696 -16.28 -15.99 -4.10
C LEU A 696 -17.76 -15.61 -4.09
N SER A 697 -18.16 -14.75 -3.16
CA SER A 697 -19.54 -14.27 -3.04
C SER A 697 -19.85 -13.06 -3.92
N THR A 698 -18.84 -12.48 -4.61
CA THR A 698 -19.04 -11.26 -5.40
C THR A 698 -20.13 -11.46 -6.45
N MET A 699 -21.12 -10.56 -6.44
CA MET A 699 -22.19 -10.58 -7.43
C MET A 699 -21.65 -10.11 -8.78
N GLN A 700 -21.90 -10.94 -9.79
CA GLN A 700 -21.40 -10.73 -11.13
C GLN A 700 -22.54 -10.99 -12.12
N TRP A 701 -22.74 -10.05 -13.06
CA TRP A 701 -23.62 -10.23 -14.22
C TRP A 701 -25.09 -10.51 -13.86
N PRO A 702 -25.78 -9.59 -13.14
CA PRO A 702 -27.19 -9.77 -12.83
C PRO A 702 -28.07 -9.89 -14.08
N VAL A 703 -27.66 -9.24 -15.17
CA VAL A 703 -28.29 -9.37 -16.47
C VAL A 703 -27.19 -9.69 -17.49
N LEU A 704 -27.51 -10.54 -18.47
CA LEU A 704 -26.54 -11.09 -19.43
C LEU A 704 -26.01 -10.06 -20.44
N GLY A 705 -26.69 -8.93 -20.59
CA GLY A 705 -26.32 -7.89 -21.55
C GLY A 705 -27.50 -7.04 -21.99
N THR A 706 -27.24 -6.15 -22.95
CA THR A 706 -28.25 -5.36 -23.65
C THR A 706 -28.19 -5.59 -25.15
N LEU A 707 -29.27 -5.27 -25.87
CA LEU A 707 -29.24 -5.17 -27.33
C LEU A 707 -28.80 -3.77 -27.70
N ALA A 708 -27.63 -3.60 -28.33
CA ALA A 708 -26.97 -2.29 -28.43
C ALA A 708 -27.57 -1.36 -29.50
N ASP A 709 -28.09 -1.92 -30.59
CA ASP A 709 -28.47 -1.15 -31.77
C ASP A 709 -29.71 -1.72 -32.50
N TYR A 710 -30.15 -1.06 -33.57
CA TYR A 710 -31.23 -1.54 -34.44
C TYR A 710 -30.95 -2.91 -35.06
N ASN A 711 -29.69 -3.34 -35.16
CA ASN A 711 -29.34 -4.68 -35.62
C ASN A 711 -29.52 -5.73 -34.53
N GLN A 712 -29.94 -5.32 -33.32
CA GLN A 712 -30.10 -6.16 -32.14
C GLN A 712 -28.82 -6.91 -31.77
N THR A 713 -27.68 -6.23 -31.92
CA THR A 713 -26.39 -6.80 -31.55
C THR A 713 -26.34 -6.97 -30.04
N LEU A 714 -26.21 -8.20 -29.56
CA LEU A 714 -26.07 -8.48 -28.14
C LEU A 714 -24.72 -7.96 -27.63
N ASN A 715 -24.78 -6.97 -26.75
CA ASN A 715 -23.64 -6.47 -26.01
C ASN A 715 -23.65 -7.06 -24.59
N THR A 716 -22.64 -7.89 -24.31
CA THR A 716 -22.48 -8.57 -23.02
C THR A 716 -21.44 -7.88 -22.12
N ASN A 717 -21.07 -6.63 -22.40
CA ASN A 717 -20.14 -5.91 -21.56
C ASN A 717 -20.82 -5.55 -20.23
N VAL A 718 -20.26 -6.02 -19.11
CA VAL A 718 -20.77 -5.73 -17.77
C VAL A 718 -19.61 -5.35 -16.85
N GLN A 719 -19.70 -4.18 -16.23
CA GLN A 719 -18.82 -3.76 -15.14
C GLN A 719 -19.61 -3.81 -13.83
N SER A 720 -19.08 -4.47 -12.80
CA SER A 720 -19.78 -4.72 -11.53
C SER A 720 -19.03 -4.10 -10.37
N PHE A 721 -19.71 -3.28 -9.59
CA PHE A 721 -19.23 -2.55 -8.43
C PHE A 721 -20.19 -2.81 -7.27
N GLY A 722 -20.00 -3.94 -6.57
CA GLY A 722 -20.88 -4.45 -5.52
C GLY A 722 -22.37 -4.47 -5.93
N TYR A 723 -23.16 -3.49 -5.47
CA TYR A 723 -24.59 -3.36 -5.77
C TYR A 723 -24.92 -2.58 -7.05
N ILE A 724 -23.92 -2.10 -7.79
CA ILE A 724 -24.11 -1.31 -9.00
C ILE A 724 -23.49 -2.07 -10.17
N HIS A 725 -24.27 -2.32 -11.22
CA HIS A 725 -23.82 -3.04 -12.41
C HIS A 725 -24.10 -2.25 -13.67
N LEU A 726 -23.04 -1.87 -14.38
CA LEU A 726 -23.08 -1.09 -15.61
C LEU A 726 -23.10 -2.07 -16.79
N ILE A 727 -24.12 -2.01 -17.63
CA ILE A 727 -24.37 -2.97 -18.70
C ILE A 727 -24.41 -2.25 -20.05
N GLY A 728 -23.65 -2.78 -21.02
CA GLY A 728 -23.57 -2.23 -22.36
C GLY A 728 -22.42 -1.24 -22.52
N ALA A 729 -22.61 -0.22 -23.36
CA ALA A 729 -21.61 0.81 -23.63
C ALA A 729 -22.29 2.18 -23.81
N ALA A 730 -21.96 3.11 -22.91
CA ALA A 730 -22.46 4.48 -22.98
C ALA A 730 -21.52 5.35 -23.84
N GLU A 731 -21.72 5.36 -25.16
CA GLU A 731 -20.95 6.23 -26.06
C GLU A 731 -21.47 7.68 -25.97
N GLY A 732 -20.65 8.58 -25.40
CA GLY A 732 -20.95 10.01 -25.34
C GLY A 732 -19.67 10.85 -25.33
N VAL A 733 -19.69 12.02 -25.97
CA VAL A 733 -18.60 13.01 -25.88
C VAL A 733 -18.67 13.66 -24.50
N SER A 734 -18.24 12.95 -23.46
CA SER A 734 -18.06 13.58 -22.16
C SER A 734 -16.81 14.45 -22.24
N SER A 735 -16.96 15.76 -21.98
CA SER A 735 -15.82 16.55 -21.54
C SER A 735 -15.49 16.10 -20.13
N PHE A 736 -14.70 15.03 -19.99
CA PHE A 736 -14.19 14.48 -18.72
C PHE A 736 -13.66 15.57 -17.77
N LEU A 737 -13.22 16.71 -18.32
CA LEU A 737 -12.77 17.90 -17.60
C LEU A 737 -13.88 18.68 -16.87
N ASN A 738 -15.09 18.82 -17.44
CA ASN A 738 -16.17 19.58 -16.81
C ASN A 738 -16.88 18.78 -15.71
N SER A 739 -16.94 17.46 -15.83
CA SER A 739 -17.45 16.59 -14.75
C SER A 739 -16.45 16.52 -13.59
N ARG A 740 -15.13 16.46 -13.83
CA ARG A 740 -14.12 16.59 -12.76
C ARG A 740 -14.20 17.91 -11.97
N LEU A 741 -14.56 19.02 -12.61
CA LEU A 741 -14.76 20.31 -11.93
C LEU A 741 -16.06 20.37 -11.11
N LEU A 742 -17.03 19.50 -11.39
CA LEU A 742 -18.30 19.40 -10.66
C LEU A 742 -18.25 18.41 -9.49
N PHE A 743 -17.20 17.61 -9.41
CA PHE A 743 -17.01 16.55 -8.43
C PHE A 743 -15.68 16.80 -7.72
N GLU A 744 -15.72 17.62 -6.67
CA GLU A 744 -14.57 17.89 -5.80
C GLU A 744 -14.05 16.54 -5.25
N TYR A 745 -12.75 16.30 -5.42
CA TYR A 745 -12.06 15.22 -4.73
C TYR A 745 -11.61 15.81 -3.40
N ASP A 746 -12.03 15.23 -2.29
CA ASP A 746 -11.36 15.47 -1.02
C ASP A 746 -10.01 14.75 -1.08
N ASP A 747 -8.94 15.52 -1.21
CA ASP A 747 -7.54 15.07 -1.11
C ASP A 747 -7.20 14.70 0.36
N GLU A 748 -8.07 13.97 1.06
CA GLU A 748 -7.69 13.29 2.29
C GLU A 748 -6.99 11.99 1.90
N GLU A 749 -5.66 12.06 1.77
CA GLU A 749 -4.78 10.89 1.61
C GLU A 749 -4.86 10.01 2.87
N ASP A 750 -5.89 9.18 2.96
CA ASP A 750 -5.93 8.10 3.94
C ASP A 750 -4.84 7.08 3.57
N ASP A 751 -3.90 6.86 4.51
CA ASP A 751 -2.87 5.83 4.42
C ASP A 751 -3.51 4.46 4.15
N VAL A 752 -3.16 3.83 3.02
CA VAL A 752 -3.61 2.46 2.72
C VAL A 752 -2.95 1.51 3.73
N ALA A 753 -3.77 0.78 4.50
CA ALA A 753 -3.30 -0.19 5.48
C ALA A 753 -2.68 -1.43 4.82
N ASP A 754 -1.77 -2.11 5.50
CA ASP A 754 -1.10 -3.30 4.96
C ASP A 754 -2.09 -4.45 4.70
N GLU A 755 -3.12 -4.58 5.55
CA GLU A 755 -4.18 -5.57 5.38
C GLU A 755 -5.00 -5.35 4.11
N GLU A 756 -5.14 -4.09 3.69
CA GLU A 756 -5.88 -3.67 2.49
C GLU A 756 -4.99 -3.77 1.24
N LEU A 757 -3.73 -3.31 1.35
CA LEU A 757 -2.74 -3.36 0.27
C LEU A 757 -2.44 -4.80 -0.18
N PHE A 758 -2.21 -5.70 0.78
CA PHE A 758 -1.83 -7.10 0.53
C PHE A 758 -2.99 -8.08 0.69
N ARG A 759 -4.24 -7.60 0.63
CA ARG A 759 -5.43 -8.44 0.69
C ARG A 759 -5.38 -9.53 -0.39
N GLU A 760 -5.49 -10.79 0.03
CA GLU A 760 -5.49 -11.92 -0.88
C GLU A 760 -6.88 -12.15 -1.48
N THR A 761 -6.99 -12.07 -2.80
CA THR A 761 -8.18 -12.34 -3.60
C THR A 761 -7.93 -13.54 -4.51
N GLN A 762 -8.96 -14.08 -5.16
CA GLN A 762 -8.82 -15.11 -6.19
C GLN A 762 -8.04 -14.56 -7.39
N ALA A 763 -8.26 -13.30 -7.77
CA ALA A 763 -7.48 -12.65 -8.81
C ALA A 763 -5.99 -12.56 -8.44
N SER A 764 -5.65 -12.16 -7.21
CA SER A 764 -4.26 -12.11 -6.77
C SER A 764 -3.64 -13.50 -6.62
N SER A 765 -4.43 -14.50 -6.20
CA SER A 765 -4.03 -15.91 -6.15
C SER A 765 -3.75 -16.48 -7.55
N LEU A 766 -4.59 -16.14 -8.53
CA LEU A 766 -4.40 -16.53 -9.93
C LEU A 766 -3.14 -15.88 -10.51
N ILE A 767 -2.92 -14.58 -10.25
CA ILE A 767 -1.70 -13.88 -10.67
C ILE A 767 -0.48 -14.58 -10.07
N LYS A 768 -0.48 -14.88 -8.77
CA LYS A 768 0.60 -15.64 -8.13
C LYS A 768 0.82 -16.99 -8.81
N GLN A 769 -0.25 -17.72 -9.12
CA GLN A 769 -0.15 -19.02 -9.78
C GLN A 769 0.43 -18.90 -11.19
N ILE A 770 -0.01 -17.92 -11.99
CA ILE A 770 0.54 -17.65 -13.32
C ILE A 770 2.05 -17.36 -13.23
N LEU A 771 2.49 -16.55 -12.26
CA LEU A 771 3.91 -16.26 -12.06
C LEU A 771 4.70 -17.51 -11.67
N ASN A 772 4.17 -18.35 -10.78
CA ASN A 772 4.79 -19.61 -10.40
C ASN A 772 4.88 -20.59 -11.59
N ASP A 773 3.82 -20.73 -12.36
CA ASP A 773 3.75 -21.63 -13.51
C ASP A 773 4.71 -21.17 -14.62
N TYR A 774 4.77 -19.85 -14.87
CA TYR A 774 5.72 -19.27 -15.82
C TYR A 774 7.16 -19.55 -15.40
N GLN A 775 7.48 -19.38 -14.12
CA GLN A 775 8.82 -19.67 -13.60
C GLN A 775 9.17 -21.15 -13.66
N ALA A 776 8.21 -22.04 -13.39
CA ALA A 776 8.40 -23.49 -13.50
C ALA A 776 8.68 -23.92 -14.95
N LEU A 777 8.09 -23.26 -15.93
CA LEU A 777 8.29 -23.52 -17.36
C LEU A 777 9.58 -22.92 -17.91
N HIS A 778 10.04 -21.79 -17.34
CA HIS A 778 11.16 -21.01 -17.86
C HIS A 778 12.28 -20.85 -16.84
N PRO A 779 13.39 -21.62 -16.96
CA PRO A 779 14.50 -21.56 -16.03
C PRO A 779 15.12 -20.17 -15.87
N PHE A 780 15.20 -19.38 -16.95
CA PHE A 780 15.73 -18.00 -16.91
C PHE A 780 14.88 -17.04 -16.07
N ALA A 781 13.58 -17.35 -15.89
CA ALA A 781 12.69 -16.56 -15.05
C ALA A 781 13.00 -16.72 -13.55
N HIS A 782 13.91 -17.63 -13.20
CA HIS A 782 14.46 -17.67 -11.85
C HIS A 782 15.33 -16.44 -11.59
N ASP A 783 16.04 -15.86 -12.56
CA ASP A 783 16.93 -14.72 -12.28
C ASP A 783 16.18 -13.38 -12.23
N GLY A 784 15.06 -13.29 -12.94
CA GLY A 784 14.19 -12.13 -12.91
C GLY A 784 12.94 -12.26 -13.77
N LEU A 785 11.98 -11.37 -13.54
CA LEU A 785 10.72 -11.29 -14.27
C LEU A 785 10.46 -9.86 -14.76
N THR A 786 9.91 -9.74 -15.96
CA THR A 786 9.31 -8.49 -16.45
C THR A 786 7.82 -8.73 -16.61
N ILE A 787 7.02 -7.96 -15.87
CA ILE A 787 5.57 -8.06 -15.83
C ILE A 787 4.99 -6.83 -16.52
N GLY A 788 4.24 -7.04 -17.60
CA GLY A 788 3.38 -6.02 -18.19
C GLY A 788 1.96 -6.24 -17.71
N ALA A 789 1.41 -5.31 -16.94
CA ALA A 789 0.04 -5.38 -16.44
C ALA A 789 -0.80 -4.26 -17.06
N TYR A 790 -1.96 -4.61 -17.58
CA TYR A 790 -2.93 -3.65 -18.08
C TYR A 790 -4.03 -3.48 -17.03
N CYS A 791 -4.03 -2.33 -16.36
CA CYS A 791 -4.96 -2.00 -15.29
C CYS A 791 -6.08 -1.12 -15.85
N GLY A 792 -7.19 -1.75 -16.23
CA GLY A 792 -8.41 -1.02 -16.61
C GLY A 792 -9.29 -0.60 -15.43
N LEU A 793 -9.14 -1.24 -14.26
CA LEU A 793 -10.03 -1.08 -13.09
C LEU A 793 -9.22 -1.06 -11.76
N GLU A 794 -8.84 -2.22 -11.21
CA GLU A 794 -8.18 -2.32 -9.90
C GLU A 794 -6.74 -2.86 -9.96
N ILE A 795 -5.80 -2.15 -9.31
CA ILE A 795 -4.39 -2.53 -9.23
C ILE A 795 -4.06 -3.41 -8.00
N GLN A 796 -4.87 -3.34 -6.94
CA GLN A 796 -4.62 -4.05 -5.68
C GLN A 796 -4.38 -5.56 -5.86
N PRO A 797 -5.16 -6.30 -6.68
CA PRO A 797 -4.93 -7.73 -6.88
C PRO A 797 -3.57 -8.05 -7.51
N ILE A 798 -3.07 -7.16 -8.38
CA ILE A 798 -1.74 -7.30 -9.01
C ILE A 798 -0.65 -7.13 -7.96
N ILE A 799 -0.76 -6.09 -7.12
CA ILE A 799 0.18 -5.83 -6.03
C ILE A 799 0.23 -7.03 -5.07
N ALA A 800 -0.92 -7.49 -4.57
CA ALA A 800 -0.99 -8.61 -3.63
C ALA A 800 -0.51 -9.94 -4.26
N GLY A 801 -0.78 -10.16 -5.55
CA GLY A 801 -0.38 -11.37 -6.25
C GLY A 801 1.13 -11.44 -6.45
N ILE A 802 1.74 -10.32 -6.85
CA ILE A 802 3.19 -10.18 -6.98
C ILE A 802 3.86 -10.29 -5.61
N ASP A 803 3.38 -9.58 -4.59
CA ASP A 803 3.91 -9.67 -3.23
C ASP A 803 3.92 -11.12 -2.72
N SER A 804 2.80 -11.83 -2.84
CA SER A 804 2.68 -13.21 -2.37
C SER A 804 3.59 -14.18 -3.13
N HIS A 805 3.85 -13.94 -4.42
CA HIS A 805 4.85 -14.66 -5.20
C HIS A 805 6.27 -14.38 -4.68
N LEU A 806 6.64 -13.10 -4.55
CA LEU A 806 7.96 -12.67 -4.07
C LEU A 806 8.24 -13.13 -2.64
N ALA A 807 7.26 -13.06 -1.74
CA ALA A 807 7.38 -13.57 -0.38
C ALA A 807 7.69 -15.08 -0.37
N THR A 808 7.14 -15.84 -1.31
CA THR A 808 7.44 -17.29 -1.42
C THR A 808 8.84 -17.52 -2.00
N LEU A 809 9.21 -16.78 -3.03
CA LEU A 809 10.47 -16.92 -3.78
C LEU A 809 11.69 -16.45 -2.98
N LEU A 810 11.62 -15.27 -2.37
CA LEU A 810 12.77 -14.55 -1.84
C LEU A 810 13.12 -14.95 -0.40
N THR A 811 12.20 -15.59 0.32
CA THR A 811 12.46 -16.11 1.67
C THR A 811 13.54 -17.21 1.69
N GLN A 812 13.77 -17.87 0.55
CA GLN A 812 14.73 -18.98 0.43
C GLN A 812 16.01 -18.62 -0.34
N ARG A 813 16.18 -17.34 -0.72
CA ARG A 813 17.21 -16.93 -1.69
C ARG A 813 18.14 -15.85 -1.15
N GLU A 814 19.44 -16.04 -1.39
CA GLU A 814 20.50 -15.05 -1.09
C GLU A 814 20.82 -14.15 -2.30
N GLU A 815 20.57 -14.63 -3.52
CA GLU A 815 20.84 -13.87 -4.75
C GLU A 815 19.72 -12.87 -5.08
N PRO A 816 20.06 -11.67 -5.60
CA PRO A 816 19.09 -10.65 -5.92
C PRO A 816 18.24 -11.02 -7.14
N PHE A 817 16.92 -10.99 -6.99
CA PHE A 817 15.96 -11.18 -8.06
C PHE A 817 15.68 -9.86 -8.79
N ALA A 818 15.67 -9.84 -10.12
CA ALA A 818 15.32 -8.64 -10.88
C ALA A 818 13.83 -8.64 -11.24
N LEU A 819 13.07 -7.62 -10.80
CA LEU A 819 11.67 -7.46 -11.14
C LEU A 819 11.47 -6.14 -11.89
N ARG A 820 10.91 -6.20 -13.08
CA ARG A 820 10.46 -5.01 -13.82
C ARG A 820 8.95 -5.03 -13.95
N ILE A 821 8.28 -3.94 -13.58
CA ILE A 821 6.81 -3.85 -13.68
C ILE A 821 6.45 -2.67 -14.57
N ASN A 822 5.78 -2.96 -15.69
CA ASN A 822 5.18 -1.96 -16.56
C ASN A 822 3.67 -1.99 -16.37
N ILE A 823 3.10 -0.89 -15.90
CA ILE A 823 1.65 -0.77 -15.71
C ILE A 823 1.09 0.15 -16.78
N PHE A 824 0.15 -0.38 -17.55
CA PHE A 824 -0.59 0.34 -18.57
C PHE A 824 -1.96 0.67 -18.01
N SER A 825 -2.30 1.95 -17.98
CA SER A 825 -3.59 2.49 -17.53
C SER A 825 -4.31 3.05 -18.75
N ASP A 826 -5.59 2.72 -18.90
CA ASP A 826 -6.46 3.31 -19.93
C ASP A 826 -6.98 4.70 -19.55
N SER A 827 -6.72 5.11 -18.31
CA SER A 827 -7.18 6.38 -17.78
C SER A 827 -6.32 7.54 -18.27
N LYS A 828 -6.95 8.71 -18.48
CA LYS A 828 -6.25 9.98 -18.67
C LYS A 828 -5.69 10.57 -17.37
N ASP A 829 -5.91 9.89 -16.26
CA ASP A 829 -5.62 10.35 -14.90
C ASP A 829 -5.25 9.17 -14.01
N ASP A 830 -3.99 9.14 -13.59
CA ASP A 830 -3.36 7.99 -12.93
C ASP A 830 -3.33 8.13 -11.39
N THR A 831 -3.97 9.14 -10.81
CA THR A 831 -3.90 9.46 -9.36
C THR A 831 -4.28 8.28 -8.45
N ALA A 832 -5.39 7.60 -8.73
CA ALA A 832 -5.83 6.43 -7.94
C ALA A 832 -4.83 5.27 -8.04
N VAL A 833 -4.35 4.96 -9.25
CA VAL A 833 -3.33 3.93 -9.47
C VAL A 833 -2.02 4.31 -8.77
N MET A 834 -1.63 5.58 -8.85
CA MET A 834 -0.45 6.12 -8.19
C MET A 834 -0.58 6.10 -6.67
N ARG A 835 -1.77 6.28 -6.08
CA ARG A 835 -1.99 6.12 -4.63
C ARG A 835 -1.61 4.72 -4.16
N TRP A 836 -2.11 3.68 -4.83
CA TRP A 836 -1.77 2.29 -4.50
C TRP A 836 -0.29 1.96 -4.76
N LEU A 837 0.27 2.47 -5.86
CA LEU A 837 1.68 2.28 -6.18
C LEU A 837 2.61 3.00 -5.21
N ASN A 838 2.28 4.21 -4.80
CA ASN A 838 3.04 4.97 -3.80
C ASN A 838 2.97 4.25 -2.46
N ALA A 839 1.78 3.81 -2.02
CA ALA A 839 1.63 3.01 -0.82
C ALA A 839 2.50 1.74 -0.87
N TRP A 840 2.52 1.03 -2.01
CA TRP A 840 3.37 -0.15 -2.17
C TRP A 840 4.87 0.20 -2.18
N LYS A 841 5.26 1.26 -2.90
CA LYS A 841 6.63 1.77 -2.95
C LYS A 841 7.15 2.13 -1.56
N ASP A 842 6.30 2.69 -0.70
CA ASP A 842 6.66 2.97 0.68
C ASP A 842 6.98 1.69 1.45
N ARG A 843 6.32 0.56 1.17
CA ARG A 843 6.62 -0.75 1.80
C ARG A 843 7.91 -1.35 1.26
N TRP A 844 8.22 -1.15 -0.01
CA TRP A 844 9.53 -1.49 -0.57
C TRP A 844 10.66 -0.69 0.11
N GLN A 845 10.45 0.61 0.37
CA GLN A 845 11.41 1.43 1.13
C GLN A 845 11.49 1.00 2.61
N GLN A 846 10.36 0.67 3.23
CA GLN A 846 10.32 0.16 4.61
C GLN A 846 10.95 -1.23 4.76
N ALA A 847 11.04 -2.03 3.70
CA ALA A 847 11.73 -3.31 3.72
C ALA A 847 13.25 -3.19 3.92
N GLU A 848 13.83 -2.04 3.56
CA GLU A 848 15.23 -1.74 3.88
C GLU A 848 15.45 -1.48 5.38
N LEU A 849 14.37 -1.21 6.13
CA LEU A 849 14.39 -0.74 7.52
C LEU A 849 13.71 -1.71 8.51
N SER A 850 12.84 -2.61 8.04
CA SER A 850 12.00 -3.49 8.88
C SER A 850 12.20 -4.98 8.60
N THR A 851 12.05 -5.81 9.63
CA THR A 851 12.16 -7.27 9.49
C THR A 851 10.90 -7.94 8.95
N SER A 852 9.74 -7.27 8.99
CA SER A 852 8.46 -7.80 8.53
C SER A 852 8.33 -7.88 7.01
N MET A 853 9.07 -7.06 6.26
CA MET A 853 9.05 -7.02 4.79
C MET A 853 10.39 -7.43 4.15
N LYS A 854 11.21 -8.19 4.89
CA LYS A 854 12.59 -8.54 4.49
C LYS A 854 12.67 -9.25 3.13
N HIS A 855 11.60 -9.91 2.67
CA HIS A 855 11.61 -10.57 1.36
C HIS A 855 11.94 -9.59 0.22
N TYR A 856 11.54 -8.32 0.33
CA TYR A 856 11.87 -7.31 -0.69
C TYR A 856 13.35 -6.90 -0.72
N SER A 857 14.14 -7.12 0.35
CA SER A 857 15.55 -6.71 0.38
C SER A 857 16.42 -7.42 -0.67
N ASN A 858 15.98 -8.60 -1.12
CA ASN A 858 16.67 -9.42 -2.10
C ASN A 858 16.03 -9.31 -3.50
N CYS A 859 15.29 -8.23 -3.77
CA CYS A 859 14.70 -7.96 -5.09
C CYS A 859 14.99 -6.53 -5.54
N ARG A 860 15.43 -6.38 -6.80
CA ARG A 860 15.59 -5.08 -7.46
C ARG A 860 14.36 -4.81 -8.31
N ILE A 861 13.51 -3.89 -7.85
CA ILE A 861 12.33 -3.44 -8.60
C ILE A 861 12.69 -2.27 -9.51
N SER A 862 12.24 -2.30 -10.77
CA SER A 862 12.33 -1.19 -11.74
C SER A 862 10.99 -0.86 -12.35
#